data_AF-A0A848CAQ9-F1
#
_entry.id   AF-A0A848CAQ9-F1
#
_cell.length_a   1.000
_cell.length_b   1.000
_cell.length_c   1.000
_cell.angle_alpha   90.00
_cell.angle_beta   90.00
_cell.angle_gamma   90.00
#
_symmetry.space_group_name_H-M   'P 1'
#
loop_
_entity.id
_entity.type
_entity.pdbx_description
1 polymer ?
#
loop_
_entity_poly.entity_id
_entity_poly.type
_entity_poly.pdbx_seq_one_letter_code
_entity_poly.pdbx_strand_id
1 'polypeptide(L)'
;MNSQSALHEVESRCTQERPPRCQSLCPLGLDARAFLGHAAEGRWSDARKQLERYLPLPGLLARVCDHPCEQGCLRGDLGGAVNLHGLEIFCTEHLGVQTRSLPMPRKQKRIAVIGAGLAGLVCAWDLAGKGYPVTVFHEGDPKAQLLSCWPVLAGAGAAALDAEWEALVRRGVRFEQASTDAACLQQAAGEYEGVLLDAGALPELVPAEDGVDAQILHWRDNICCAGWASVTPTGHRFASASRQAGQGRSAARTLERLVAGVSLTAARDTDERSLYTELDGIAPVERVLPVAEVYSEAEARQEAGRCLQCQCLVCVKACVYLQKYKGYPRVYARQMYNNAAIVKGLHLANNLINGCALCGQCEELCPENFSMAELCLSARQDMVERGVMPPSAHEFALEDMEAASGPECALSIRGGEGGWLFFPGCQLAASRGEQVEALYAWLRDALAGQGEFAPGLERGPVSLLLRCCGIPARWGGREELFARQAQELRQQWEGLGRPRIMAACSSCLSVLREVLPEARALSLWEVLDALPWPEGTSGGADRGTLLTMQDPCTARHDTAWQDAVRSLARKAGMIPEEPPQGRDRTACCGYGGLVWCAQPELADAMAGHRAGGLPHAALSSCIMCRDRLAGSGKPGLHLLDLLPQLAPLAHGLEPEKGPGLSERRARRAALRRRLARIWLGQELAEPAAGRLDLVSGLLEELERRHILLEDVDGAVAAVEAEKAYFVDAESGHRLGAWRPRNVTFWVEYTEEDGRWLLHDAWCHRMRVPGSGGVQENGCCGEA
;
A
#
# COMPACT_ATOMS: atom_id res chain seq x y z
N MET A 1 14.40 10.16 -4.40
CA MET A 1 13.23 10.88 -3.82
C MET A 1 13.63 12.12 -3.03
N ASN A 2 14.76 12.76 -3.36
CA ASN A 2 15.42 13.67 -2.40
C ASN A 2 15.01 15.15 -2.60
N SER A 3 14.13 15.44 -3.57
CA SER A 3 13.53 16.76 -3.74
C SER A 3 12.13 16.81 -3.15
N GLN A 4 11.75 17.98 -2.66
CA GLN A 4 10.39 18.25 -2.16
C GLN A 4 9.34 18.09 -3.27
N SER A 5 9.70 18.38 -4.52
CA SER A 5 8.81 18.18 -5.68
C SER A 5 8.48 16.70 -5.92
N ALA A 6 9.47 15.81 -5.83
CA ALA A 6 9.27 14.37 -6.01
C ALA A 6 8.40 13.78 -4.87
N LEU A 7 8.57 14.26 -3.64
CA LEU A 7 7.70 13.87 -2.53
C LEU A 7 6.25 14.29 -2.80
N HIS A 8 6.00 15.54 -3.20
CA HIS A 8 4.64 16.01 -3.50
C HIS A 8 3.98 15.20 -4.62
N GLU A 9 4.72 14.81 -5.65
CA GLU A 9 4.22 13.94 -6.72
C GLU A 9 3.75 12.58 -6.16
N VAL A 10 4.60 11.89 -5.39
CA VAL A 10 4.24 10.60 -4.77
C VAL A 10 3.05 10.76 -3.83
N GLU A 11 3.06 11.80 -2.97
CA GLU A 11 1.97 12.05 -2.03
C GLU A 11 0.62 12.25 -2.73
N SER A 12 0.61 12.98 -3.85
CA SER A 12 -0.59 13.34 -4.60
C SER A 12 -1.36 12.13 -5.15
N ARG A 13 -0.70 10.99 -5.34
CA ARG A 13 -1.31 9.73 -5.78
C ARG A 13 -2.19 9.10 -4.70
N CYS A 14 -1.92 9.37 -3.41
CA CYS A 14 -2.70 8.78 -2.33
C CYS A 14 -3.94 9.62 -1.99
N THR A 15 -5.13 9.07 -2.24
CA THR A 15 -6.40 9.81 -2.10
C THR A 15 -6.97 9.88 -0.68
N GLN A 16 -6.38 9.16 0.29
CA GLN A 16 -6.90 9.05 1.67
C GLN A 16 -7.12 10.39 2.39
N GLU A 17 -6.30 11.39 2.11
CA GLU A 17 -6.41 12.74 2.71
C GLU A 17 -7.28 13.70 1.87
N ARG A 18 -7.81 13.28 0.72
CA ARG A 18 -8.79 14.06 -0.06
C ARG A 18 -10.14 14.05 0.67
N PRO A 19 -11.00 15.06 0.48
CA PRO A 19 -12.35 15.05 1.05
C PRO A 19 -13.23 13.91 0.47
N PRO A 20 -14.15 13.33 1.27
CA PRO A 20 -15.18 12.42 0.76
C PRO A 20 -16.14 13.16 -0.16
N ARG A 21 -16.80 12.42 -1.07
CA ARG A 21 -17.74 13.00 -2.05
C ARG A 21 -18.77 13.93 -1.43
N CYS A 22 -19.34 13.57 -0.27
CA CYS A 22 -20.31 14.42 0.42
C CYS A 22 -19.73 15.78 0.86
N GLN A 23 -18.46 15.82 1.27
CA GLN A 23 -17.76 17.04 1.64
C GLN A 23 -17.31 17.83 0.40
N SER A 24 -16.80 17.14 -0.63
CA SER A 24 -16.39 17.76 -1.90
C SER A 24 -17.56 18.45 -2.61
N LEU A 25 -18.76 17.88 -2.53
CA LEU A 25 -19.98 18.45 -3.11
C LEU A 25 -20.62 19.54 -2.25
N CYS A 26 -20.25 19.64 -0.97
CA CYS A 26 -20.78 20.67 -0.09
C CYS A 26 -20.07 22.00 -0.39
N PRO A 27 -20.75 23.05 -0.89
CA PRO A 27 -20.11 24.34 -1.17
C PRO A 27 -19.53 25.04 0.07
N LEU A 28 -19.95 24.60 1.27
CA LEU A 28 -19.46 25.08 2.56
C LEU A 28 -18.37 24.18 3.15
N GLY A 29 -18.05 23.06 2.50
CA GLY A 29 -17.01 22.11 2.91
C GLY A 29 -17.31 21.36 4.21
N LEU A 30 -18.59 21.17 4.55
CA LEU A 30 -19.03 20.47 5.77
C LEU A 30 -18.41 19.07 5.84
N ASP A 31 -17.67 18.80 6.92
CA ASP A 31 -17.17 17.46 7.21
C ASP A 31 -18.31 16.59 7.79
N ALA A 32 -19.11 16.06 6.87
CA ALA A 32 -20.23 15.19 7.17
C ALA A 32 -19.80 13.87 7.85
N ARG A 33 -18.58 13.38 7.62
CA ARG A 33 -18.09 12.14 8.27
C ARG A 33 -17.99 12.34 9.78
N ALA A 34 -17.35 13.42 10.20
CA ALA A 34 -17.23 13.76 11.62
C ALA A 34 -18.59 14.03 12.27
N PHE A 35 -19.47 14.78 11.60
CA PHE A 35 -20.84 15.03 12.06
C PHE A 35 -21.61 13.71 12.29
N LEU A 36 -21.64 12.84 11.27
CA LEU A 36 -22.35 11.55 11.33
C LEU A 36 -21.73 10.58 12.33
N GLY A 37 -20.40 10.61 12.51
CA GLY A 37 -19.71 9.80 13.53
C GLY A 37 -20.16 10.16 14.94
N HIS A 38 -20.19 11.47 15.26
CA HIS A 38 -20.70 11.94 16.54
C HIS A 38 -22.20 11.62 16.73
N ALA A 39 -23.01 11.82 15.69
CA ALA A 39 -24.43 11.52 15.73
C ALA A 39 -24.73 10.03 15.97
N ALA A 40 -24.03 9.12 15.29
CA ALA A 40 -24.18 7.67 15.48
C ALA A 40 -23.89 7.22 16.92
N GLU A 41 -22.87 7.83 17.53
CA GLU A 41 -22.48 7.58 18.93
C GLU A 41 -23.40 8.26 19.96
N GLY A 42 -24.37 9.09 19.53
CA GLY A 42 -25.23 9.88 20.40
C GLY A 42 -24.54 11.11 21.02
N ARG A 43 -23.35 11.49 20.52
CA ARG A 43 -22.62 12.69 20.94
C ARG A 43 -23.15 13.95 20.25
N TRP A 44 -24.42 14.24 20.48
CA TRP A 44 -25.17 15.28 19.79
C TRP A 44 -24.63 16.69 19.98
N SER A 45 -24.07 17.01 21.15
CA SER A 45 -23.39 18.31 21.38
C SER A 45 -22.20 18.49 20.43
N ASP A 46 -21.39 17.45 20.23
CA ASP A 46 -20.23 17.52 19.32
C ASP A 46 -20.66 17.51 17.85
N ALA A 47 -21.71 16.76 17.50
CA ALA A 47 -22.34 16.82 16.18
C ALA A 47 -22.84 18.25 15.87
N ARG A 48 -23.51 18.91 16.82
CA ARG A 48 -23.98 20.29 16.67
C ARG A 48 -22.83 21.29 16.55
N LYS A 49 -21.76 21.15 17.33
CA LYS A 49 -20.54 21.97 17.17
C LYS A 49 -19.92 21.82 15.79
N GLN A 50 -19.95 20.61 15.22
CA GLN A 50 -19.47 20.36 13.87
C GLN A 50 -20.31 21.12 12.84
N LEU A 51 -21.65 21.10 12.95
CA LEU A 51 -22.50 21.93 12.08
C LEU A 51 -22.20 23.42 12.26
N GLU A 52 -22.14 23.93 13.49
CA GLU A 52 -21.90 25.35 13.78
C GLU A 52 -20.51 25.85 13.31
N ARG A 53 -19.53 24.96 13.24
CA ARG A 53 -18.18 25.28 12.72
C ARG A 53 -18.19 25.56 11.22
N TYR A 54 -19.02 24.85 10.45
CA TYR A 54 -19.01 24.92 9.00
C TYR A 54 -20.21 25.67 8.43
N LEU A 55 -21.41 25.49 8.97
CA LEU A 55 -22.62 26.08 8.42
C LEU A 55 -22.85 27.49 9.00
N PRO A 56 -22.86 28.54 8.16
CA PRO A 56 -23.38 29.84 8.56
C PRO A 56 -24.90 29.76 8.65
N LEU A 57 -25.50 30.35 9.69
CA LEU A 57 -26.96 30.30 9.89
C LEU A 57 -27.51 28.86 9.87
N PRO A 58 -26.99 27.96 10.73
CA PRO A 58 -27.24 26.52 10.64
C PRO A 58 -28.72 26.14 10.70
N GLY A 59 -29.55 26.83 11.49
CA GLY A 59 -30.99 26.55 11.56
C GLY A 59 -31.75 26.90 10.29
N LEU A 60 -31.30 27.92 9.57
CA LEU A 60 -31.85 28.31 8.27
C LEU A 60 -31.38 27.33 7.20
N LEU A 61 -30.06 27.11 7.08
CA LEU A 61 -29.50 26.25 6.03
C LEU A 61 -29.97 24.80 6.13
N ALA A 62 -30.14 24.26 7.34
CA ALA A 62 -30.67 22.90 7.52
C ALA A 62 -32.04 22.71 6.87
N ARG A 63 -32.84 23.77 6.68
CA ARG A 63 -34.18 23.71 6.07
C ARG A 63 -34.20 23.99 4.57
N VAL A 64 -33.33 24.87 4.08
CA VAL A 64 -33.38 25.33 2.68
C VAL A 64 -32.34 24.67 1.78
N CYS A 65 -31.32 24.03 2.35
CA CYS A 65 -30.26 23.38 1.59
C CYS A 65 -30.84 22.32 0.63
N ASP A 66 -30.28 22.26 -0.57
CA ASP A 66 -30.60 21.30 -1.63
C ASP A 66 -29.83 19.97 -1.50
N HIS A 67 -29.04 19.83 -0.44
CA HIS A 67 -28.31 18.61 -0.03
C HIS A 67 -27.56 17.89 -1.17
N PRO A 68 -26.67 18.58 -1.92
CA PRO A 68 -25.85 17.94 -2.95
C PRO A 68 -24.96 16.81 -2.40
N CYS A 69 -24.65 16.88 -1.10
CA CYS A 69 -23.93 15.84 -0.37
C CYS A 69 -24.66 14.47 -0.36
N GLU A 70 -26.00 14.45 -0.36
CA GLU A 70 -26.78 13.21 -0.45
C GLU A 70 -26.71 12.61 -1.85
N GLN A 71 -26.68 13.45 -2.89
CA GLN A 71 -26.61 13.04 -4.29
C GLN A 71 -25.30 12.30 -4.60
N GLY A 72 -24.18 12.70 -3.98
CA GLY A 72 -22.89 12.02 -4.12
C GLY A 72 -22.58 10.98 -3.04
N CYS A 73 -23.53 10.64 -2.17
CA CYS A 73 -23.32 9.68 -1.10
C CYS A 73 -23.15 8.27 -1.68
N LEU A 74 -22.01 7.61 -1.42
CA LEU A 74 -21.74 6.25 -1.90
C LEU A 74 -22.69 5.20 -1.32
N ARG A 75 -23.39 5.50 -0.22
CA ARG A 75 -24.47 4.64 0.33
C ARG A 75 -25.68 4.60 -0.60
N GLY A 76 -25.85 5.59 -1.49
CA GLY A 76 -26.92 5.65 -2.49
C GLY A 76 -27.07 4.34 -3.26
N ASP A 77 -25.95 3.78 -3.71
CA ASP A 77 -25.89 2.52 -4.45
C ASP A 77 -26.16 1.27 -3.58
N LEU A 78 -26.26 1.44 -2.25
CA LEU A 78 -26.33 0.38 -1.24
C LEU A 78 -27.54 0.55 -0.29
N GLY A 79 -28.72 0.84 -0.84
CA GLY A 79 -29.97 0.97 -0.06
C GLY A 79 -30.35 2.41 0.30
N GLY A 80 -29.75 3.40 -0.37
CA GLY A 80 -30.13 4.81 -0.29
C GLY A 80 -29.11 5.68 0.46
N ALA A 81 -29.01 6.95 0.07
CA ALA A 81 -28.12 7.91 0.71
C ALA A 81 -28.46 8.07 2.20
N VAL A 82 -27.46 8.53 2.97
CA VAL A 82 -27.69 8.96 4.35
C VAL A 82 -28.53 10.24 4.32
N ASN A 83 -29.59 10.30 5.12
CA ASN A 83 -30.47 11.46 5.26
C ASN A 83 -29.80 12.58 6.07
N LEU A 84 -28.81 13.24 5.46
CA LEU A 84 -28.12 14.35 6.09
C LEU A 84 -29.09 15.49 6.40
N HIS A 85 -30.05 15.75 5.51
CA HIS A 85 -31.07 16.79 5.71
C HIS A 85 -31.86 16.61 7.02
N GLY A 86 -32.46 15.44 7.20
CA GLY A 86 -33.24 15.17 8.40
C GLY A 86 -32.39 15.18 9.67
N LEU A 87 -31.13 14.76 9.58
CA LEU A 87 -30.19 14.79 10.71
C LEU A 87 -29.75 16.21 11.08
N GLU A 88 -29.55 17.09 10.09
CA GLU A 88 -29.28 18.52 10.32
C GLU A 88 -30.48 19.20 10.99
N ILE A 89 -31.70 18.97 10.48
CA ILE A 89 -32.94 19.48 11.09
C ILE A 89 -33.05 19.01 12.53
N PHE A 90 -32.95 17.69 12.76
CA PHE A 90 -33.00 17.11 14.11
C PHE A 90 -32.04 17.81 15.07
N CYS A 91 -30.77 17.94 14.64
CA CYS A 91 -29.72 18.56 15.43
C CYS A 91 -29.97 20.04 15.72
N THR A 92 -30.55 20.78 14.76
CA THR A 92 -30.85 22.22 14.93
C THR A 92 -32.09 22.48 15.78
N GLU A 93 -33.07 21.58 15.79
CA GLU A 93 -34.32 21.76 16.55
C GLU A 93 -34.21 21.27 17.99
N HIS A 94 -33.52 20.16 18.23
CA HIS A 94 -33.46 19.54 19.56
C HIS A 94 -32.33 20.10 20.43
N LEU A 95 -31.36 20.79 19.83
CA LEU A 95 -30.18 21.30 20.54
C LEU A 95 -30.08 22.81 20.34
N GLY A 96 -29.91 23.53 21.44
CA GLY A 96 -29.49 24.93 21.40
C GLY A 96 -28.06 25.09 20.89
N VAL A 97 -27.63 26.34 20.72
CA VAL A 97 -26.27 26.67 20.29
C VAL A 97 -25.24 26.09 21.27
N GLN A 98 -24.27 25.32 20.76
CA GLN A 98 -23.28 24.62 21.58
C GLN A 98 -21.93 25.35 21.63
N THR A 99 -21.57 26.07 20.57
CA THR A 99 -20.34 26.85 20.49
C THR A 99 -20.50 28.21 21.17
N ARG A 100 -19.52 28.56 21.98
CA ARG A 100 -19.41 29.91 22.54
C ARG A 100 -18.52 30.74 21.63
N SER A 101 -19.09 31.75 20.97
CA SER A 101 -18.29 32.70 20.19
C SER A 101 -17.47 33.55 21.16
N LEU A 102 -16.14 33.49 21.05
CA LEU A 102 -15.27 34.44 21.73
C LEU A 102 -15.35 35.79 21.00
N PRO A 103 -15.45 36.91 21.71
CA PRO A 103 -15.47 38.22 21.07
C PRO A 103 -14.12 38.47 20.37
N MET A 104 -14.18 38.69 19.05
CA MET A 104 -13.01 39.05 18.25
C MET A 104 -12.75 40.56 18.34
N PRO A 105 -11.49 41.01 18.39
CA PRO A 105 -11.16 42.42 18.30
C PRO A 105 -11.75 43.03 17.02
N ARG A 106 -12.45 44.16 17.18
CA ARG A 106 -13.07 44.86 16.06
C ARG A 106 -11.98 45.42 15.12
N LYS A 107 -12.11 45.12 13.84
CA LYS A 107 -11.25 45.67 12.78
C LYS A 107 -11.73 47.07 12.37
N GLN A 108 -10.82 47.87 11.83
CA GLN A 108 -11.11 49.25 11.41
C GLN A 108 -11.78 49.34 10.04
N LYS A 109 -11.49 48.38 9.15
CA LYS A 109 -12.01 48.35 7.78
C LYS A 109 -13.45 47.83 7.75
N ARG A 110 -14.34 48.57 7.10
CA ARG A 110 -15.79 48.36 6.99
C ARG A 110 -16.13 47.67 5.68
N ILE A 111 -17.14 46.81 5.72
CA ILE A 111 -17.63 46.10 4.53
C ILE A 111 -19.13 46.36 4.36
N ALA A 112 -19.56 46.67 3.14
CA ALA A 112 -20.96 46.81 2.78
C ALA A 112 -21.45 45.55 2.06
N VAL A 113 -22.67 45.14 2.33
CA VAL A 113 -23.41 44.12 1.58
C VAL A 113 -24.68 44.78 1.08
N ILE A 114 -24.91 44.77 -0.23
CA ILE A 114 -26.11 45.36 -0.83
C ILE A 114 -27.02 44.21 -1.28
N GLY A 115 -28.19 44.13 -0.65
CA GLY A 115 -29.15 43.02 -0.78
C GLY A 115 -29.08 42.06 0.43
N ALA A 116 -30.25 41.65 0.92
CA ALA A 116 -30.40 40.75 2.07
C ALA A 116 -30.76 39.32 1.66
N GLY A 117 -30.25 38.85 0.51
CA GLY A 117 -30.38 37.47 0.06
C GLY A 117 -29.46 36.52 0.83
N LEU A 118 -29.56 35.22 0.53
CA LEU A 118 -28.82 34.21 1.28
C LEU A 118 -27.29 34.37 1.17
N ALA A 119 -26.78 34.71 -0.01
CA ALA A 119 -25.34 34.90 -0.23
C ALA A 119 -24.82 36.10 0.58
N GLY A 120 -25.56 37.20 0.59
CA GLY A 120 -25.28 38.40 1.36
C GLY A 120 -25.27 38.14 2.87
N LEU A 121 -26.28 37.43 3.39
CA LEU A 121 -26.37 37.08 4.81
C LEU A 121 -25.23 36.16 5.25
N VAL A 122 -24.86 35.18 4.42
CA VAL A 122 -23.70 34.30 4.68
C VAL A 122 -22.39 35.06 4.66
N CYS A 123 -22.21 35.97 3.70
CA CYS A 123 -21.03 36.83 3.64
C CYS A 123 -20.92 37.71 4.89
N ALA A 124 -22.03 38.33 5.31
CA ALA A 124 -22.09 39.14 6.51
C ALA A 124 -21.77 38.32 7.77
N TRP A 125 -22.29 37.09 7.88
CA TRP A 125 -22.00 36.18 8.99
C TRP A 125 -20.51 35.86 9.11
N ASP A 126 -19.88 35.43 8.02
CA ASP A 126 -18.47 35.02 8.02
C ASP A 126 -17.53 36.21 8.30
N LEU A 127 -17.80 37.39 7.73
CA LEU A 127 -17.01 38.60 7.95
C LEU A 127 -17.19 39.19 9.35
N ALA A 128 -18.43 39.25 9.86
CA ALA A 128 -18.69 39.70 11.22
C ALA A 128 -18.05 38.77 12.26
N GLY A 129 -18.07 37.45 12.01
CA GLY A 129 -17.34 36.47 12.83
C GLY A 129 -15.82 36.68 12.88
N LYS A 130 -15.25 37.37 11.89
CA LYS A 130 -13.82 37.76 11.85
C LYS A 130 -13.55 39.17 12.39
N GLY A 131 -14.57 39.84 12.93
CA GLY A 131 -14.48 41.15 13.56
C GLY A 131 -14.58 42.35 12.61
N TYR A 132 -14.97 42.14 11.34
CA TYR A 132 -15.23 43.23 10.41
C TYR A 132 -16.58 43.89 10.72
N PRO A 133 -16.68 45.24 10.79
CA PRO A 133 -17.97 45.92 10.81
C PRO A 133 -18.68 45.76 9.46
N VAL A 134 -19.83 45.08 9.46
CA VAL A 134 -20.61 44.82 8.25
C VAL A 134 -21.96 45.54 8.31
N THR A 135 -22.29 46.27 7.26
CA THR A 135 -23.61 46.88 7.04
C THR A 135 -24.29 46.20 5.85
N VAL A 136 -25.49 45.67 6.06
CA VAL A 136 -26.36 45.09 5.03
C VAL A 136 -27.43 46.12 4.66
N PHE A 137 -27.34 46.63 3.43
CA PHE A 137 -28.34 47.52 2.85
C PHE A 137 -29.46 46.70 2.22
N HIS A 138 -30.71 47.04 2.57
CA HIS A 138 -31.88 46.35 2.03
C HIS A 138 -33.02 47.33 1.73
N GLU A 139 -33.85 46.97 0.75
CA GLU A 139 -35.12 47.63 0.48
C GLU A 139 -36.27 46.81 1.05
N GLY A 140 -37.24 47.45 1.71
CA GLY A 140 -38.36 46.75 2.35
C GLY A 140 -37.96 45.86 3.54
N ASP A 141 -38.78 44.84 3.83
CA ASP A 141 -38.50 43.87 4.89
C ASP A 141 -37.59 42.73 4.38
N PRO A 142 -36.35 42.60 4.91
CA PRO A 142 -35.40 41.62 4.43
C PRO A 142 -35.80 40.17 4.77
N LYS A 143 -36.61 39.95 5.82
CA LYS A 143 -37.16 38.62 6.12
C LYS A 143 -38.23 38.23 5.11
N ALA A 144 -39.11 39.16 4.75
CA ALA A 144 -40.12 38.95 3.72
C ALA A 144 -39.50 38.65 2.35
N GLN A 145 -38.40 39.34 2.00
CA GLN A 145 -37.63 39.04 0.79
C GLN A 145 -37.12 37.59 0.81
N LEU A 146 -36.48 37.16 1.90
CA LEU A 146 -35.97 35.79 2.00
C LEU A 146 -37.09 34.73 1.95
N LEU A 147 -38.23 34.98 2.61
CA LEU A 147 -39.41 34.10 2.59
C LEU A 147 -40.02 33.97 1.20
N SER A 148 -39.96 35.03 0.37
CA SER A 148 -40.43 34.96 -1.02
C SER A 148 -39.63 33.98 -1.87
N CYS A 149 -38.32 33.87 -1.61
CA CYS A 149 -37.44 32.90 -2.27
C CYS A 149 -37.54 31.51 -1.64
N TRP A 150 -37.75 31.44 -0.32
CA TRP A 150 -37.72 30.19 0.46
C TRP A 150 -38.96 30.06 1.36
N PRO A 151 -40.13 29.69 0.80
CA PRO A 151 -41.37 29.56 1.57
C PRO A 151 -41.30 28.53 2.71
N VAL A 152 -40.40 27.56 2.64
CA VAL A 152 -40.17 26.54 3.70
C VAL A 152 -39.70 27.14 5.03
N LEU A 153 -39.20 28.38 5.01
CA LEU A 153 -38.84 29.12 6.22
C LEU A 153 -40.07 29.72 6.94
N ALA A 154 -41.26 29.69 6.34
CA ALA A 154 -42.50 30.04 7.01
C ALA A 154 -42.97 28.88 7.93
N GLY A 155 -43.98 29.13 8.77
CA GLY A 155 -44.55 28.11 9.64
C GLY A 155 -43.52 27.55 10.63
N ALA A 156 -43.23 26.24 10.55
CA ALA A 156 -42.27 25.55 11.40
C ALA A 156 -40.84 26.14 11.31
N GLY A 157 -40.50 26.82 10.21
CA GLY A 157 -39.22 27.50 10.03
C GLY A 157 -39.10 28.88 10.68
N ALA A 158 -40.20 29.51 11.10
CA ALA A 158 -40.21 30.93 11.45
C ALA A 158 -39.35 31.22 12.70
N ALA A 159 -39.42 30.35 13.71
CA ALA A 159 -38.60 30.46 14.92
C ALA A 159 -37.10 30.35 14.62
N ALA A 160 -36.71 29.50 13.66
CA ALA A 160 -35.32 29.37 13.24
C ALA A 160 -34.84 30.63 12.50
N LEU A 161 -35.67 31.19 11.61
CA LEU A 161 -35.38 32.44 10.92
C LEU A 161 -35.17 33.59 11.92
N ASP A 162 -36.04 33.72 12.91
CA ASP A 162 -35.93 34.76 13.94
C ASP A 162 -34.67 34.60 14.78
N ALA A 163 -34.38 33.39 15.26
CA ALA A 163 -33.18 33.11 16.06
C ALA A 163 -31.88 33.38 15.30
N GLU A 164 -31.81 33.06 14.01
CA GLU A 164 -30.65 33.34 13.16
C GLU A 164 -30.51 34.83 12.83
N TRP A 165 -31.62 35.55 12.69
CA TRP A 165 -31.60 37.01 12.54
C TRP A 165 -31.04 37.69 13.79
N GLU A 166 -31.50 37.27 14.97
CA GLU A 166 -30.96 37.74 16.25
C GLU A 166 -29.48 37.37 16.42
N ALA A 167 -29.06 36.20 15.92
CA ALA A 167 -27.66 35.81 15.93
C ALA A 167 -26.79 36.73 15.05
N LEU A 168 -27.26 37.11 13.86
CA LEU A 168 -26.56 38.08 12.99
C LEU A 168 -26.38 39.44 13.69
N VAL A 169 -27.45 39.97 14.29
CA VAL A 169 -27.41 41.25 15.02
C VAL A 169 -26.45 41.16 16.21
N ARG A 170 -26.52 40.08 17.01
CA ARG A 170 -25.60 39.84 18.14
C ARG A 170 -24.14 39.72 17.70
N ARG A 171 -23.90 39.22 16.48
CA ARG A 171 -22.57 39.11 15.87
C ARG A 171 -22.03 40.46 15.34
N GLY A 172 -22.84 41.52 15.37
CA GLY A 172 -22.46 42.87 15.01
C GLY A 172 -22.81 43.28 13.58
N VAL A 173 -23.64 42.51 12.88
CA VAL A 173 -24.17 42.88 11.57
C VAL A 173 -25.24 43.96 11.73
N ARG A 174 -25.12 45.05 10.98
CA ARG A 174 -26.10 46.14 10.96
C ARG A 174 -26.98 46.02 9.73
N PHE A 175 -28.28 46.22 9.89
CA PHE A 175 -29.22 46.28 8.78
C PHE A 175 -29.66 47.74 8.61
N GLU A 176 -29.52 48.26 7.40
CA GLU A 176 -29.85 49.64 7.06
C GLU A 176 -30.83 49.65 5.88
N GLN A 177 -32.00 50.24 6.11
CA GLN A 177 -33.00 50.38 5.06
C GLN A 177 -32.63 51.55 4.14
N ALA A 178 -32.36 51.25 2.87
CA ALA A 178 -31.95 52.23 1.85
C ALA A 178 -32.41 51.80 0.45
N SER A 179 -32.39 52.71 -0.52
CA SER A 179 -32.59 52.34 -1.93
C SER A 179 -31.41 51.50 -2.42
N THR A 180 -31.63 50.25 -2.82
CA THR A 180 -30.56 49.34 -3.26
C THR A 180 -30.34 49.43 -4.79
N ASP A 181 -30.00 50.63 -5.27
CA ASP A 181 -29.81 50.93 -6.69
C ASP A 181 -28.33 51.21 -7.06
N ALA A 182 -28.08 51.62 -8.30
CA ALA A 182 -26.74 51.95 -8.79
C ALA A 182 -26.09 53.13 -8.03
N ALA A 183 -26.88 54.07 -7.50
CA ALA A 183 -26.37 55.19 -6.73
C ALA A 183 -25.89 54.71 -5.35
N CYS A 184 -26.64 53.82 -4.70
CA CYS A 184 -26.21 53.17 -3.46
C CYS A 184 -24.92 52.36 -3.65
N LEU A 185 -24.81 51.60 -4.74
CA LEU A 185 -23.58 50.89 -5.07
C LEU A 185 -22.39 51.85 -5.23
N GLN A 186 -22.56 52.96 -5.96
CA GLN A 186 -21.50 53.94 -6.15
C GLN A 186 -21.06 54.58 -4.83
N GLN A 187 -22.02 54.91 -3.96
CA GLN A 187 -21.75 55.44 -2.62
C GLN A 187 -21.00 54.41 -1.76
N ALA A 188 -21.51 53.18 -1.69
CA ALA A 188 -20.91 52.12 -0.90
C ALA A 188 -19.48 51.79 -1.36
N ALA A 189 -19.24 51.76 -2.67
CA ALA A 189 -17.91 51.53 -3.23
C ALA A 189 -16.89 52.61 -2.85
N GLY A 190 -17.34 53.87 -2.66
CA GLY A 190 -16.49 54.97 -2.22
C GLY A 190 -16.27 55.05 -0.70
N GLU A 191 -17.23 54.59 0.10
CA GLU A 191 -17.19 54.70 1.56
C GLU A 191 -16.65 53.47 2.29
N TYR A 192 -16.76 52.28 1.71
CA TYR A 192 -16.40 51.01 2.34
C TYR A 192 -15.17 50.40 1.67
N GLU A 193 -14.35 49.69 2.43
CA GLU A 193 -13.13 49.04 1.90
C GLU A 193 -13.45 47.78 1.06
N GLY A 194 -14.67 47.26 1.17
CA GLY A 194 -15.17 46.13 0.38
C GLY A 194 -16.69 46.16 0.25
N VAL A 195 -17.20 45.76 -0.90
CA VAL A 195 -18.64 45.71 -1.19
C VAL A 195 -19.03 44.35 -1.78
N LEU A 196 -20.07 43.73 -1.25
CA LEU A 196 -20.74 42.59 -1.87
C LEU A 196 -22.05 43.04 -2.50
N LEU A 197 -22.28 42.69 -3.77
CA LEU A 197 -23.61 42.71 -4.39
C LEU A 197 -24.23 41.31 -4.35
N ASP A 198 -25.42 41.19 -3.77
CA ASP A 198 -26.17 39.94 -3.73
C ASP A 198 -27.09 39.80 -4.95
N ALA A 199 -26.67 38.99 -5.92
CA ALA A 199 -27.40 38.66 -7.13
C ALA A 199 -28.75 37.98 -6.88
N GLY A 200 -28.91 37.29 -5.75
CA GLY A 200 -30.17 36.64 -5.38
C GLY A 200 -31.23 37.66 -4.94
N ALA A 201 -30.79 38.78 -4.37
CA ALA A 201 -31.67 39.90 -3.99
C ALA A 201 -31.80 40.95 -5.10
N LEU A 202 -30.74 41.18 -5.88
CA LEU A 202 -30.62 42.30 -6.82
C LEU A 202 -30.11 41.82 -8.20
N PRO A 203 -30.87 40.96 -8.91
CA PRO A 203 -30.42 40.35 -10.16
C PRO A 203 -30.15 41.38 -11.28
N GLU A 204 -30.84 42.53 -11.26
CA GLU A 204 -30.70 43.59 -12.27
C GLU A 204 -29.48 44.49 -12.05
N LEU A 205 -28.88 44.49 -10.84
CA LEU A 205 -27.75 45.36 -10.48
C LEU A 205 -26.40 44.65 -10.62
N VAL A 206 -26.39 43.32 -10.64
CA VAL A 206 -25.19 42.50 -10.78
C VAL A 206 -24.86 42.26 -12.26
N PRO A 207 -23.56 42.07 -12.61
CA PRO A 207 -23.21 41.52 -13.91
C PRO A 207 -23.73 40.08 -14.07
N ALA A 208 -23.75 39.61 -15.31
CA ALA A 208 -23.86 38.18 -15.58
C ALA A 208 -22.72 37.42 -14.88
N GLU A 209 -22.96 36.15 -14.52
CA GLU A 209 -22.01 35.37 -13.71
C GLU A 209 -20.65 35.16 -14.42
N ASP A 210 -20.64 35.09 -15.75
CA ASP A 210 -19.43 35.05 -16.58
C ASP A 210 -18.70 36.40 -16.68
N GLY A 211 -19.34 37.48 -16.21
CA GLY A 211 -18.76 38.81 -16.08
C GLY A 211 -17.94 39.04 -14.80
N VAL A 212 -17.81 38.02 -13.94
CA VAL A 212 -16.95 38.04 -12.76
C VAL A 212 -15.94 36.89 -12.77
N ASP A 213 -14.90 36.98 -11.95
CA ASP A 213 -13.97 35.85 -11.80
C ASP A 213 -14.68 34.63 -11.18
N ALA A 214 -14.63 33.48 -11.86
CA ALA A 214 -15.36 32.27 -11.47
C ALA A 214 -14.93 31.68 -10.12
N GLN A 215 -13.67 31.88 -9.70
CA GLN A 215 -13.14 31.29 -8.46
C GLN A 215 -13.19 32.26 -7.27
N ILE A 216 -12.97 33.55 -7.53
CA ILE A 216 -12.90 34.56 -6.48
C ILE A 216 -14.12 35.47 -6.41
N LEU A 217 -15.00 35.43 -7.41
CA LEU A 217 -16.24 36.21 -7.48
C LEU A 217 -16.00 37.73 -7.40
N HIS A 218 -14.78 38.14 -7.74
CA HIS A 218 -14.40 39.54 -7.84
C HIS A 218 -14.88 40.09 -9.18
N TRP A 219 -15.46 41.29 -9.14
CA TRP A 219 -15.95 41.96 -10.34
C TRP A 219 -15.02 43.10 -10.77
N ARG A 220 -14.90 44.12 -9.93
CA ARG A 220 -14.03 45.29 -10.16
C ARG A 220 -13.73 45.98 -8.85
N ASP A 221 -12.63 46.73 -8.80
CA ASP A 221 -12.26 47.56 -7.65
C ASP A 221 -12.34 46.77 -6.33
N ASN A 222 -13.16 47.23 -5.39
CA ASN A 222 -13.44 46.60 -4.10
C ASN A 222 -14.76 45.78 -4.08
N ILE A 223 -15.33 45.47 -5.25
CA ILE A 223 -16.65 44.87 -5.40
C ILE A 223 -16.55 43.38 -5.76
N CYS A 224 -17.25 42.56 -4.99
CA CYS A 224 -17.55 41.15 -5.31
C CYS A 224 -19.05 40.99 -5.56
N CYS A 225 -19.43 39.97 -6.34
CA CYS A 225 -20.83 39.63 -6.59
C CYS A 225 -21.06 38.16 -6.23
N ALA A 226 -22.19 37.81 -5.63
CA ALA A 226 -22.51 36.44 -5.26
C ALA A 226 -24.02 36.22 -5.23
N GLY A 227 -24.50 34.97 -5.31
CA GLY A 227 -25.90 34.63 -5.07
C GLY A 227 -26.73 34.32 -6.32
N TRP A 228 -26.10 34.10 -7.47
CA TRP A 228 -26.82 33.82 -8.72
C TRP A 228 -27.68 32.55 -8.62
N ALA A 229 -28.81 32.56 -9.33
CA ALA A 229 -29.65 31.38 -9.48
C ALA A 229 -28.90 30.29 -10.26
N SER A 230 -29.14 29.03 -9.89
CA SER A 230 -28.68 27.89 -10.67
C SER A 230 -29.51 27.70 -11.91
N VAL A 231 -28.87 27.21 -12.97
CA VAL A 231 -29.50 26.95 -14.27
C VAL A 231 -29.35 25.47 -14.58
N THR A 232 -30.46 24.80 -14.80
CA THR A 232 -30.48 23.41 -15.28
C THR A 232 -29.99 23.31 -16.74
N PRO A 233 -29.59 22.14 -17.24
CA PRO A 233 -29.23 21.96 -18.65
C PRO A 233 -30.34 22.36 -19.63
N THR A 234 -31.61 22.34 -19.20
CA THR A 234 -32.79 22.76 -19.98
C THR A 234 -33.07 24.27 -19.90
N GLY A 235 -32.21 25.04 -19.22
CA GLY A 235 -32.35 26.50 -19.08
C GLY A 235 -33.27 26.97 -17.97
N HIS A 236 -33.90 26.06 -17.20
CA HIS A 236 -34.72 26.43 -16.05
C HIS A 236 -33.85 27.00 -14.92
N ARG A 237 -34.21 28.19 -14.42
CA ARG A 237 -33.52 28.89 -13.33
C ARG A 237 -34.18 28.62 -12.00
N PHE A 238 -33.39 28.33 -10.97
CA PHE A 238 -33.88 28.09 -9.61
C PHE A 238 -32.87 28.57 -8.57
N ALA A 239 -33.35 28.96 -7.39
CA ALA A 239 -32.45 29.26 -6.27
C ALA A 239 -31.91 27.94 -5.69
N SER A 240 -30.60 27.81 -5.56
CA SER A 240 -29.95 26.71 -4.81
C SER A 240 -29.32 27.31 -3.57
N ALA A 241 -29.83 26.93 -2.40
CA ALA A 241 -29.40 27.54 -1.15
C ALA A 241 -27.95 27.18 -0.83
N SER A 242 -27.55 25.93 -1.08
CA SER A 242 -26.17 25.49 -0.84
C SER A 242 -25.18 26.25 -1.74
N ARG A 243 -25.50 26.44 -3.03
CA ARG A 243 -24.66 27.20 -3.96
C ARG A 243 -24.59 28.67 -3.56
N GLN A 244 -25.71 29.32 -3.27
CA GLN A 244 -25.73 30.73 -2.87
C GLN A 244 -24.95 30.96 -1.57
N ALA A 245 -25.11 30.07 -0.57
CA ALA A 245 -24.32 30.11 0.65
C ALA A 245 -22.82 29.92 0.38
N GLY A 246 -22.45 28.97 -0.49
CA GLY A 246 -21.08 28.75 -0.93
C GLY A 246 -20.46 29.97 -1.62
N GLN A 247 -21.22 30.61 -2.53
CA GLN A 247 -20.80 31.85 -3.18
C GLN A 247 -20.62 32.98 -2.16
N GLY A 248 -21.55 33.14 -1.21
CA GLY A 248 -21.44 34.12 -0.13
C GLY A 248 -20.18 33.95 0.70
N ARG A 249 -19.83 32.71 1.09
CA ARG A 249 -18.58 32.40 1.80
C ARG A 249 -17.34 32.66 0.96
N SER A 250 -17.36 32.26 -0.32
CA SER A 250 -16.23 32.52 -1.23
C SER A 250 -15.99 34.02 -1.39
N ALA A 251 -17.05 34.81 -1.56
CA ALA A 251 -17.00 36.26 -1.63
C ALA A 251 -16.49 36.88 -0.32
N ALA A 252 -16.94 36.42 0.85
CA ALA A 252 -16.40 36.86 2.14
C ALA A 252 -14.88 36.64 2.24
N ARG A 253 -14.38 35.49 1.80
CA ARG A 253 -12.94 35.19 1.75
C ARG A 253 -12.20 36.10 0.76
N THR A 254 -12.82 36.43 -0.37
CA THR A 254 -12.25 37.36 -1.35
C THR A 254 -12.19 38.78 -0.80
N LEU A 255 -13.28 39.28 -0.23
CA LEU A 255 -13.37 40.59 0.39
C LEU A 255 -12.37 40.75 1.52
N GLU A 256 -12.21 39.75 2.39
CA GLU A 256 -11.18 39.78 3.43
C GLU A 256 -9.78 39.98 2.84
N ARG A 257 -9.45 39.29 1.74
CA ARG A 257 -8.13 39.34 1.11
C ARG A 257 -7.90 40.65 0.35
N LEU A 258 -8.93 41.14 -0.36
CA LEU A 258 -8.94 42.46 -0.99
C LEU A 258 -8.66 43.54 0.06
N VAL A 259 -9.45 43.53 1.14
CA VAL A 259 -9.36 44.46 2.24
C VAL A 259 -8.02 44.34 2.98
N ALA A 260 -7.42 43.15 3.06
CA ALA A 260 -6.10 42.95 3.66
C ALA A 260 -4.92 43.27 2.73
N GLY A 261 -5.15 43.47 1.42
CA GLY A 261 -4.08 43.71 0.45
C GLY A 261 -3.20 42.49 0.18
N VAL A 262 -3.75 41.27 0.27
CA VAL A 262 -3.02 40.02 0.04
C VAL A 262 -3.49 39.33 -1.24
N SER A 263 -2.70 38.36 -1.74
CA SER A 263 -3.05 37.60 -2.95
C SER A 263 -4.45 36.98 -2.87
N LEU A 264 -5.27 37.27 -3.89
CA LEU A 264 -6.64 36.77 -3.99
C LEU A 264 -6.71 35.29 -4.38
N THR A 265 -5.73 34.80 -5.14
CA THR A 265 -5.72 33.47 -5.75
C THR A 265 -4.89 32.43 -4.99
N ALA A 266 -3.98 32.85 -4.11
CA ALA A 266 -3.12 31.92 -3.37
C ALA A 266 -3.93 30.89 -2.53
N ALA A 267 -3.59 29.61 -2.68
CA ALA A 267 -4.24 28.47 -2.01
C ALA A 267 -5.75 28.31 -2.33
N ARG A 268 -6.16 28.64 -3.56
CA ARG A 268 -7.52 28.37 -4.07
C ARG A 268 -7.61 27.18 -5.01
N ASP A 269 -6.49 26.60 -5.44
CA ASP A 269 -6.49 25.32 -6.16
C ASP A 269 -6.94 24.21 -5.21
N THR A 270 -8.15 23.72 -5.44
CA THR A 270 -8.67 22.51 -4.82
C THR A 270 -8.59 21.38 -5.84
N ASP A 271 -7.89 20.30 -5.49
CA ASP A 271 -8.00 19.03 -6.22
C ASP A 271 -9.48 18.61 -6.24
N GLU A 272 -10.12 18.70 -7.40
CA GLU A 272 -11.55 18.40 -7.55
C GLU A 272 -11.87 16.91 -7.34
N ARG A 273 -10.84 16.05 -7.27
CA ARG A 273 -11.00 14.62 -7.05
C ARG A 273 -11.35 14.33 -5.59
N SER A 274 -12.32 13.46 -5.38
CA SER A 274 -12.68 12.98 -4.04
C SER A 274 -11.86 11.75 -3.65
N LEU A 275 -11.84 11.44 -2.35
CA LEU A 275 -11.27 10.16 -1.89
C LEU A 275 -12.03 8.97 -2.48
N TYR A 276 -11.31 7.89 -2.74
CA TYR A 276 -11.87 6.61 -3.18
C TYR A 276 -12.36 5.78 -1.98
N THR A 277 -13.44 5.03 -2.14
CA THR A 277 -13.90 4.06 -1.13
C THR A 277 -14.43 2.84 -1.86
N GLU A 278 -13.85 1.69 -1.55
CA GLU A 278 -14.28 0.40 -2.06
C GLU A 278 -15.62 0.01 -1.43
N LEU A 279 -16.58 -0.41 -2.27
CA LEU A 279 -17.93 -0.80 -1.84
C LEU A 279 -18.14 -2.31 -1.82
N ASP A 280 -17.21 -3.07 -2.40
CA ASP A 280 -17.28 -4.52 -2.48
C ASP A 280 -17.41 -5.14 -1.09
N GLY A 281 -18.38 -6.06 -0.94
CA GLY A 281 -18.66 -6.74 0.33
C GLY A 281 -19.45 -5.94 1.35
N ILE A 282 -19.85 -4.69 1.06
CA ILE A 282 -20.72 -3.90 1.95
C ILE A 282 -22.18 -4.25 1.70
N ALA A 283 -22.88 -4.71 2.73
CA ALA A 283 -24.30 -5.03 2.63
C ALA A 283 -25.18 -3.77 2.40
N PRO A 284 -26.20 -3.85 1.53
CA PRO A 284 -27.21 -2.82 1.40
C PRO A 284 -28.00 -2.63 2.70
N VAL A 285 -28.28 -1.39 3.08
CA VAL A 285 -29.10 -1.05 4.25
C VAL A 285 -30.05 0.07 3.87
N GLU A 286 -31.34 -0.14 4.07
CA GLU A 286 -32.39 0.82 3.72
C GLU A 286 -32.29 2.12 4.52
N ARG A 287 -32.75 3.22 3.91
CA ARG A 287 -32.84 4.55 4.53
C ARG A 287 -33.88 4.56 5.63
N VAL A 288 -33.48 5.02 6.81
CA VAL A 288 -34.41 5.27 7.91
C VAL A 288 -35.08 6.61 7.61
N LEU A 289 -36.41 6.63 7.58
CA LEU A 289 -37.18 7.86 7.46
C LEU A 289 -37.79 8.20 8.84
N PRO A 290 -37.95 9.48 9.19
CA PRO A 290 -38.59 9.85 10.44
C PRO A 290 -40.06 9.44 10.41
N VAL A 291 -40.59 8.89 11.51
CA VAL A 291 -42.02 8.61 11.65
C VAL A 291 -42.84 9.90 11.78
N ALA A 292 -42.26 10.93 12.40
CA ALA A 292 -42.82 12.27 12.52
C ALA A 292 -42.18 13.24 11.50
N GLU A 293 -42.46 14.54 11.62
CA GLU A 293 -41.84 15.58 10.79
C GLU A 293 -40.33 15.67 10.98
N VAL A 294 -39.84 15.34 12.18
CA VAL A 294 -38.42 15.32 12.56
C VAL A 294 -38.10 13.99 13.23
N TYR A 295 -36.86 13.52 13.07
CA TYR A 295 -36.39 12.31 13.73
C TYR A 295 -36.54 12.37 15.25
N SER A 296 -36.87 11.24 15.86
CA SER A 296 -36.52 10.99 17.26
C SER A 296 -35.01 10.72 17.39
N GLU A 297 -34.48 10.83 18.60
CA GLU A 297 -33.07 10.54 18.84
C GLU A 297 -32.67 9.13 18.39
N ALA A 298 -33.51 8.13 18.64
CA ALA A 298 -33.23 6.74 18.28
C ALA A 298 -33.13 6.56 16.75
N GLU A 299 -34.08 7.11 16.00
CA GLU A 299 -34.06 7.06 14.54
C GLU A 299 -32.88 7.83 13.96
N ALA A 300 -32.56 9.02 14.52
CA ALA A 300 -31.44 9.84 14.08
C ALA A 300 -30.09 9.11 14.29
N ARG A 301 -29.91 8.42 15.43
CA ARG A 301 -28.71 7.59 15.68
C ARG A 301 -28.63 6.43 14.68
N GLN A 302 -29.75 5.76 14.42
CA GLN A 302 -29.81 4.65 13.48
C GLN A 302 -29.45 5.10 12.06
N GLU A 303 -30.01 6.22 11.61
CA GLU A 303 -29.73 6.78 10.29
C GLU A 303 -28.27 7.24 10.17
N ALA A 304 -27.75 7.95 11.18
CA ALA A 304 -26.34 8.35 11.21
C ALA A 304 -25.39 7.15 11.19
N GLY A 305 -25.76 6.06 11.87
CA GLY A 305 -25.02 4.79 11.90
C GLY A 305 -24.91 4.09 10.54
N ARG A 306 -25.71 4.48 9.54
CA ARG A 306 -25.57 3.98 8.16
C ARG A 306 -24.38 4.58 7.43
N CYS A 307 -23.75 5.64 7.94
CA CYS A 307 -22.59 6.26 7.30
C CYS A 307 -21.44 5.26 7.13
N LEU A 308 -20.90 5.13 5.92
CA LEU A 308 -19.77 4.25 5.64
C LEU A 308 -18.46 4.71 6.29
N GLN A 309 -18.41 5.93 6.84
CA GLN A 309 -17.18 6.58 7.28
C GLN A 309 -16.09 6.47 6.20
N CYS A 310 -16.44 6.91 4.98
CA CYS A 310 -15.69 6.68 3.74
C CYS A 310 -14.18 6.94 3.90
N GLN A 311 -13.36 5.96 3.49
CA GLN A 311 -11.90 5.95 3.57
C GLN A 311 -11.31 5.21 2.37
N CYS A 312 -10.19 5.71 1.84
CA CYS A 312 -9.36 5.04 0.84
C CYS A 312 -8.27 4.21 1.52
N LEU A 313 -8.66 3.04 2.06
CA LEU A 313 -7.74 2.11 2.71
C LEU A 313 -7.68 0.73 2.04
N VAL A 314 -8.09 0.59 0.78
CA VAL A 314 -8.09 -0.69 0.05
C VAL A 314 -6.73 -1.40 0.10
N CYS A 315 -5.64 -0.66 -0.17
CA CYS A 315 -4.29 -1.18 -0.10
C CYS A 315 -3.87 -1.58 1.32
N VAL A 316 -4.33 -0.85 2.34
CA VAL A 316 -4.05 -1.16 3.76
C VAL A 316 -4.84 -2.38 4.21
N LYS A 317 -6.12 -2.51 3.82
CA LYS A 317 -6.97 -3.66 4.14
C LYS A 317 -6.43 -4.96 3.53
N ALA A 318 -5.76 -4.91 2.38
CA ALA A 318 -5.19 -6.08 1.72
C ALA A 318 -3.72 -6.40 2.10
N CYS A 319 -2.99 -5.51 2.78
CA CYS A 319 -1.56 -5.65 2.99
C CYS A 319 -1.19 -5.71 4.48
N VAL A 320 -0.79 -6.90 4.96
CA VAL A 320 -0.36 -7.15 6.35
C VAL A 320 0.76 -6.20 6.79
N TYR A 321 1.69 -5.87 5.88
CA TYR A 321 2.73 -4.88 6.15
C TYR A 321 2.15 -3.52 6.52
N LEU A 322 1.23 -2.99 5.72
CA LEU A 322 0.63 -1.68 6.00
C LEU A 322 -0.23 -1.72 7.27
N GLN A 323 -0.91 -2.84 7.55
CA GLN A 323 -1.68 -3.05 8.78
C GLN A 323 -0.80 -3.01 10.04
N LYS A 324 0.38 -3.65 10.00
CA LYS A 324 1.33 -3.66 11.13
C LYS A 324 1.72 -2.24 11.57
N TYR A 325 1.96 -1.36 10.60
CA TYR A 325 2.45 0.00 10.87
C TYR A 325 1.34 1.05 11.08
N LYS A 326 0.05 0.67 10.96
CA LYS A 326 -1.15 1.46 11.33
C LYS A 326 -1.27 2.86 10.69
N GLY A 327 -0.59 3.08 9.58
CA GLY A 327 -0.68 4.26 8.72
C GLY A 327 -1.07 3.91 7.27
N TYR A 328 -0.94 4.88 6.38
CA TYR A 328 -1.30 4.77 4.96
C TYR A 328 -0.20 5.38 4.07
N PRO A 329 -0.18 5.05 2.76
CA PRO A 329 0.96 5.33 1.88
C PRO A 329 1.50 6.76 1.90
N ARG A 330 0.63 7.79 1.88
CA ARG A 330 1.06 9.21 1.96
C ARG A 330 1.88 9.53 3.21
N VAL A 331 1.45 9.04 4.37
CA VAL A 331 2.18 9.26 5.63
C VAL A 331 3.53 8.55 5.60
N TYR A 332 3.59 7.35 5.02
CA TYR A 332 4.85 6.62 4.90
C TYR A 332 5.83 7.28 3.92
N ALA A 333 5.35 7.86 2.81
CA ALA A 333 6.19 8.65 1.91
C ALA A 333 6.86 9.81 2.65
N ARG A 334 6.10 10.56 3.47
CA ARG A 334 6.63 11.63 4.33
C ARG A 334 7.64 11.10 5.35
N GLN A 335 7.31 10.00 6.03
CA GLN A 335 8.19 9.40 7.03
C GLN A 335 9.51 8.94 6.41
N MET A 336 9.49 8.30 5.25
CA MET A 336 10.69 7.87 4.53
C MET A 336 11.53 9.05 4.04
N TYR A 337 10.89 10.09 3.51
CA TYR A 337 11.59 11.34 3.13
C TYR A 337 12.27 12.00 4.34
N ASN A 338 11.55 12.14 5.46
CA ASN A 338 12.11 12.69 6.70
C ASN A 338 13.23 11.81 7.25
N ASN A 339 13.08 10.49 7.17
CA ASN A 339 14.11 9.53 7.58
C ASN A 339 15.39 9.68 6.74
N ALA A 340 15.26 9.98 5.45
CA ALA A 340 16.37 10.27 4.57
C ALA A 340 17.03 11.62 4.89
N ALA A 341 16.27 12.63 5.30
CA ALA A 341 16.83 13.96 5.64
C ALA A 341 17.65 13.97 6.96
N ILE A 342 17.49 12.98 7.83
CA ILE A 342 18.23 12.90 9.10
C ILE A 342 19.66 12.38 8.83
N VAL A 343 20.66 13.24 9.05
CA VAL A 343 22.10 12.93 8.82
C VAL A 343 22.76 12.23 10.01
N LYS A 344 22.30 12.51 11.25
CA LYS A 344 22.82 11.90 12.49
C LYS A 344 21.65 11.66 13.46
N GLY A 345 21.10 10.45 13.48
CA GLY A 345 20.00 10.10 14.38
C GLY A 345 19.49 8.67 14.23
N LEU A 346 18.55 8.27 15.09
CA LEU A 346 17.83 7.01 15.00
C LEU A 346 16.92 7.03 13.77
N HIS A 347 17.22 6.21 12.76
CA HIS A 347 16.39 6.06 11.58
C HIS A 347 15.15 5.21 11.89
N LEU A 348 14.10 5.86 12.41
CA LEU A 348 12.86 5.24 12.87
C LEU A 348 12.09 4.50 11.77
N ALA A 349 12.34 4.81 10.49
CA ALA A 349 11.67 4.17 9.36
C ALA A 349 12.40 2.93 8.81
N ASN A 350 13.57 2.54 9.34
CA ASN A 350 14.33 1.40 8.78
C ASN A 350 13.52 0.10 8.80
N ASN A 351 12.85 -0.19 9.93
CA ASN A 351 11.97 -1.35 10.01
C ASN A 351 10.82 -1.22 9.01
N LEU A 352 10.18 -0.05 8.90
CA LEU A 352 9.12 0.19 7.92
C LEU A 352 9.61 -0.08 6.48
N ILE A 353 10.78 0.40 6.09
CA ILE A 353 11.33 0.23 4.73
C ILE A 353 11.65 -1.25 4.44
N ASN A 354 12.22 -1.96 5.40
CA ASN A 354 12.61 -3.37 5.26
C ASN A 354 11.46 -4.36 5.51
N GLY A 355 10.29 -3.90 5.93
CA GLY A 355 9.09 -4.73 6.12
C GLY A 355 8.27 -4.98 4.85
N CYS A 356 8.56 -4.27 3.75
CA CYS A 356 7.84 -4.43 2.48
C CYS A 356 8.39 -5.60 1.65
N ALA A 357 7.50 -6.46 1.16
CA ALA A 357 7.89 -7.62 0.33
C ALA A 357 8.11 -7.29 -1.16
N LEU A 358 7.99 -6.02 -1.54
CA LEU A 358 8.14 -5.53 -2.91
C LEU A 358 7.23 -6.28 -3.92
N CYS A 359 6.03 -6.65 -3.49
CA CYS A 359 5.14 -7.54 -4.26
C CYS A 359 4.21 -6.84 -5.27
N GLY A 360 4.14 -5.49 -5.24
CA GLY A 360 3.31 -4.68 -6.13
C GLY A 360 1.79 -4.71 -5.88
N GLN A 361 1.27 -5.53 -4.96
CA GLN A 361 -0.20 -5.65 -4.76
C GLN A 361 -0.87 -4.32 -4.40
N CYS A 362 -0.19 -3.47 -3.62
CA CYS A 362 -0.71 -2.16 -3.25
C CYS A 362 -0.94 -1.23 -4.45
N GLU A 363 -0.14 -1.38 -5.51
CA GLU A 363 -0.23 -0.59 -6.72
C GLU A 363 -1.45 -1.01 -7.53
N GLU A 364 -1.62 -2.32 -7.72
CA GLU A 364 -2.78 -2.89 -8.42
C GLU A 364 -4.12 -2.53 -7.74
N LEU A 365 -4.14 -2.53 -6.42
CA LEU A 365 -5.34 -2.19 -5.66
C LEU A 365 -5.58 -0.68 -5.58
N CYS A 366 -4.57 0.15 -5.87
CA CYS A 366 -4.70 1.58 -5.70
C CYS A 366 -5.42 2.21 -6.91
N PRO A 367 -6.46 3.03 -6.71
CA PRO A 367 -7.17 3.70 -7.82
C PRO A 367 -6.30 4.69 -8.61
N GLU A 368 -5.14 5.07 -8.07
CA GLU A 368 -4.20 6.03 -8.66
C GLU A 368 -2.79 5.40 -8.78
N ASN A 369 -2.68 4.07 -8.75
CA ASN A 369 -1.44 3.31 -8.94
C ASN A 369 -0.30 3.72 -7.98
N PHE A 370 -0.59 3.86 -6.69
CA PHE A 370 0.45 4.12 -5.68
C PHE A 370 1.24 2.84 -5.39
N SER A 371 2.53 2.82 -5.72
CA SER A 371 3.42 1.68 -5.44
C SER A 371 4.23 1.85 -4.15
N MET A 372 3.82 1.16 -3.08
CA MET A 372 4.68 1.00 -1.89
C MET A 372 5.92 0.16 -2.19
N ALA A 373 5.88 -0.69 -3.23
CA ALA A 373 7.04 -1.47 -3.64
C ALA A 373 8.15 -0.55 -4.18
N GLU A 374 7.83 0.33 -5.13
CA GLU A 374 8.78 1.32 -5.65
C GLU A 374 9.25 2.29 -4.57
N LEU A 375 8.33 2.79 -3.73
CA LEU A 375 8.65 3.70 -2.64
C LEU A 375 9.68 3.08 -1.67
N CYS A 376 9.44 1.84 -1.22
CA CYS A 376 10.35 1.15 -0.32
C CYS A 376 11.67 0.79 -1.00
N LEU A 377 11.65 0.33 -2.26
CA LEU A 377 12.87 -0.03 -2.98
C LEU A 377 13.78 1.19 -3.19
N SER A 378 13.23 2.32 -3.61
CA SER A 378 14.00 3.56 -3.77
C SER A 378 14.57 4.04 -2.44
N ALA A 379 13.80 3.95 -1.35
CA ALA A 379 14.32 4.27 -0.02
C ALA A 379 15.46 3.32 0.40
N ARG A 380 15.38 2.03 0.07
CA ARG A 380 16.48 1.08 0.30
C ARG A 380 17.72 1.49 -0.47
N GLN A 381 17.60 1.77 -1.77
CA GLN A 381 18.70 2.18 -2.64
C GLN A 381 19.41 3.44 -2.11
N ASP A 382 18.66 4.50 -1.75
CA ASP A 382 19.23 5.73 -1.16
C ASP A 382 20.01 5.43 0.13
N MET A 383 19.44 4.61 1.01
CA MET A 383 20.09 4.22 2.26
C MET A 383 21.36 3.38 2.04
N VAL A 384 21.41 2.53 1.00
CA VAL A 384 22.62 1.80 0.62
C VAL A 384 23.69 2.75 0.12
N GLU A 385 23.35 3.60 -0.84
CA GLU A 385 24.26 4.54 -1.49
C GLU A 385 24.94 5.46 -0.47
N ARG A 386 24.19 5.85 0.56
CA ARG A 386 24.68 6.71 1.65
C ARG A 386 25.38 5.96 2.79
N GLY A 387 25.45 4.62 2.73
CA GLY A 387 26.08 3.80 3.76
C GLY A 387 25.33 3.74 5.10
N VAL A 388 24.02 4.06 5.12
CA VAL A 388 23.21 4.10 6.35
C VAL A 388 22.24 2.91 6.48
N MET A 389 22.13 2.05 5.46
CA MET A 389 21.34 0.83 5.52
C MET A 389 21.92 -0.14 6.56
N PRO A 390 21.15 -0.57 7.58
CA PRO A 390 21.62 -1.55 8.55
C PRO A 390 22.07 -2.84 7.86
N PRO A 391 23.32 -3.31 8.07
CA PRO A 391 23.81 -4.53 7.44
C PRO A 391 22.91 -5.74 7.74
N SER A 392 22.41 -5.82 8.98
CA SER A 392 21.57 -6.92 9.47
C SER A 392 20.28 -7.15 8.70
N ALA A 393 19.77 -6.15 7.97
CA ALA A 393 18.51 -6.29 7.25
C ALA A 393 18.60 -7.29 6.09
N HIS A 394 19.74 -7.33 5.39
CA HIS A 394 19.88 -8.07 4.12
C HIS A 394 21.09 -9.01 4.06
N GLU A 395 22.07 -8.87 4.95
CA GLU A 395 23.36 -9.58 4.90
C GLU A 395 23.20 -11.10 4.72
N PHE A 396 22.39 -11.76 5.56
CA PHE A 396 22.16 -13.20 5.46
C PHE A 396 21.68 -13.63 4.05
N ALA A 397 20.73 -12.89 3.46
CA ALA A 397 20.23 -13.22 2.12
C ALA A 397 21.27 -12.94 1.02
N LEU A 398 22.14 -11.96 1.21
CA LEU A 398 23.23 -11.67 0.28
C LEU A 398 24.32 -12.76 0.36
N GLU A 399 24.59 -13.29 1.56
CA GLU A 399 25.51 -14.41 1.76
C GLU A 399 24.93 -15.73 1.19
N ASP A 400 23.64 -16.01 1.41
CA ASP A 400 22.98 -17.16 0.78
C ASP A 400 22.97 -17.06 -0.77
N MET A 401 22.77 -15.85 -1.29
CA MET A 401 22.87 -15.57 -2.73
C MET A 401 24.28 -15.83 -3.25
N GLU A 402 25.31 -15.32 -2.57
CA GLU A 402 26.70 -15.54 -2.93
C GLU A 402 27.04 -17.03 -2.90
N ALA A 403 26.66 -17.75 -1.84
CA ALA A 403 26.87 -19.19 -1.73
C ALA A 403 26.16 -19.96 -2.86
N ALA A 404 24.93 -19.59 -3.21
CA ALA A 404 24.17 -20.21 -4.30
C ALA A 404 24.78 -19.95 -5.69
N SER A 405 25.49 -18.84 -5.88
CA SER A 405 26.26 -18.52 -7.10
C SER A 405 27.71 -19.00 -7.04
N GLY A 406 28.17 -19.41 -5.86
CA GLY A 406 29.55 -19.80 -5.59
C GLY A 406 29.89 -21.21 -6.05
N PRO A 407 31.18 -21.59 -5.97
CA PRO A 407 31.68 -22.84 -6.52
C PRO A 407 31.08 -24.09 -5.87
N GLU A 408 30.54 -24.01 -4.66
CA GLU A 408 29.94 -25.16 -3.97
C GLU A 408 28.54 -25.53 -4.47
N CYS A 409 27.79 -24.56 -5.01
CA CYS A 409 26.41 -24.75 -5.45
C CYS A 409 26.23 -24.55 -6.96
N ALA A 410 27.03 -23.69 -7.59
CA ALA A 410 26.87 -23.37 -8.99
C ALA A 410 27.39 -24.50 -9.91
N LEU A 411 26.67 -24.72 -11.00
CA LEU A 411 27.01 -25.73 -12.02
C LEU A 411 26.50 -25.31 -13.39
N SER A 412 27.32 -25.54 -14.41
CA SER A 412 26.95 -25.38 -15.81
C SER A 412 27.13 -26.72 -16.52
N ILE A 413 26.09 -27.20 -17.21
CA ILE A 413 26.14 -28.40 -18.04
C ILE A 413 25.74 -28.00 -19.45
N ARG A 414 26.65 -28.18 -20.40
CA ARG A 414 26.39 -27.91 -21.81
C ARG A 414 25.66 -29.08 -22.45
N GLY A 415 24.47 -28.83 -22.98
CA GLY A 415 23.66 -29.83 -23.69
C GLY A 415 24.06 -30.02 -25.16
N GLY A 416 24.60 -28.99 -25.80
CA GLY A 416 24.96 -28.95 -27.22
C GLY A 416 25.21 -27.50 -27.68
N GLU A 417 25.16 -27.25 -28.99
CA GLU A 417 25.13 -25.89 -29.54
C GLU A 417 23.69 -25.43 -29.77
N GLY A 418 23.38 -24.17 -29.41
CA GLY A 418 22.02 -23.64 -29.49
C GLY A 418 21.04 -24.36 -28.55
N GLY A 419 19.75 -24.28 -28.87
CA GLY A 419 18.68 -24.95 -28.12
C GLY A 419 18.29 -24.21 -26.84
N TRP A 420 18.16 -24.96 -25.74
CA TRP A 420 17.55 -24.52 -24.50
C TRP A 420 18.51 -24.51 -23.31
N LEU A 421 18.24 -23.62 -22.36
CA LEU A 421 18.85 -23.60 -21.04
C LEU A 421 17.76 -23.72 -19.98
N PHE A 422 17.76 -24.82 -19.25
CA PHE A 422 16.96 -24.97 -18.06
C PHE A 422 17.59 -24.21 -16.89
N PHE A 423 16.85 -23.24 -16.36
CA PHE A 423 17.21 -22.44 -15.20
C PHE A 423 16.21 -22.69 -14.05
N PRO A 424 16.46 -23.67 -13.16
CA PRO A 424 15.52 -24.00 -12.09
C PRO A 424 15.40 -22.90 -11.02
N GLY A 425 16.46 -22.11 -10.83
CA GLY A 425 16.58 -21.16 -9.72
C GLY A 425 17.05 -21.83 -8.42
N CYS A 426 17.73 -21.04 -7.58
CA CYS A 426 18.44 -21.56 -6.40
C CYS A 426 17.52 -22.20 -5.35
N GLN A 427 16.32 -21.65 -5.12
CA GLN A 427 15.41 -22.16 -4.09
C GLN A 427 14.68 -23.44 -4.50
N LEU A 428 14.41 -23.63 -5.79
CA LEU A 428 13.82 -24.88 -6.29
C LEU A 428 14.87 -26.00 -6.22
N ALA A 429 16.11 -25.71 -6.62
CA ALA A 429 17.25 -26.61 -6.43
C ALA A 429 17.45 -27.02 -4.96
N ALA A 430 17.27 -26.09 -4.03
CA ALA A 430 17.38 -26.36 -2.60
C ALA A 430 16.24 -27.24 -2.07
N SER A 431 15.00 -27.00 -2.52
CA SER A 431 13.82 -27.65 -1.93
C SER A 431 13.46 -28.97 -2.59
N ARG A 432 13.75 -29.10 -3.89
CA ARG A 432 13.29 -30.16 -4.78
C ARG A 432 14.39 -30.68 -5.70
N GLY A 433 15.61 -30.82 -5.19
CA GLY A 433 16.79 -31.16 -6.00
C GLY A 433 16.62 -32.44 -6.85
N GLU A 434 16.01 -33.48 -6.30
CA GLU A 434 15.73 -34.73 -7.03
C GLU A 434 14.73 -34.52 -8.18
N GLN A 435 13.63 -33.79 -7.93
CA GLN A 435 12.69 -33.43 -8.99
C GLN A 435 13.34 -32.54 -10.06
N VAL A 436 14.25 -31.63 -9.68
CA VAL A 436 15.00 -30.78 -10.63
C VAL A 436 15.88 -31.61 -11.56
N GLU A 437 16.60 -32.60 -11.04
CA GLU A 437 17.41 -33.49 -11.86
C GLU A 437 16.54 -34.37 -12.76
N ALA A 438 15.51 -35.01 -12.21
CA ALA A 438 14.60 -35.86 -12.99
C ALA A 438 13.90 -35.06 -14.11
N LEU A 439 13.49 -33.82 -13.81
CA LEU A 439 12.95 -32.90 -14.78
C LEU A 439 13.98 -32.51 -15.86
N TYR A 440 15.22 -32.25 -15.48
CA TYR A 440 16.29 -31.95 -16.44
C TYR A 440 16.53 -33.13 -17.40
N ALA A 441 16.61 -34.36 -16.88
CA ALA A 441 16.76 -35.56 -17.67
C ALA A 441 15.60 -35.70 -18.68
N TRP A 442 14.36 -35.58 -18.21
CA TRP A 442 13.19 -35.70 -19.06
C TRP A 442 13.08 -34.58 -20.10
N LEU A 443 13.41 -33.32 -19.76
CA LEU A 443 13.40 -32.20 -20.71
C LEU A 443 14.38 -32.42 -21.86
N ARG A 444 15.55 -33.01 -21.59
CA ARG A 444 16.53 -33.37 -22.64
C ARG A 444 15.93 -34.34 -23.64
N ASP A 445 15.24 -35.36 -23.16
CA ASP A 445 14.63 -36.38 -24.02
C ASP A 445 13.41 -35.82 -24.77
N ALA A 446 12.54 -35.07 -24.08
CA ALA A 446 11.33 -34.52 -24.64
C ALA A 446 11.60 -33.49 -25.76
N LEU A 447 12.59 -32.62 -25.58
CA LEU A 447 12.95 -31.57 -26.56
C LEU A 447 13.87 -32.08 -27.68
N ALA A 448 14.47 -33.26 -27.51
CA ALA A 448 15.20 -33.97 -28.57
C ALA A 448 14.32 -34.94 -29.40
N GLY A 449 13.19 -35.38 -28.85
CA GLY A 449 12.30 -36.39 -29.47
C GLY A 449 11.63 -35.96 -30.77
N GLN A 450 10.92 -36.88 -31.42
CA GLN A 450 10.18 -36.69 -32.69
C GLN A 450 8.67 -36.66 -32.43
N GLY A 451 8.10 -35.51 -32.05
CA GLY A 451 6.65 -35.32 -31.85
C GLY A 451 6.19 -33.90 -32.13
N GLU A 452 4.96 -33.69 -32.58
CA GLU A 452 4.45 -32.34 -32.88
C GLU A 452 4.43 -31.47 -31.62
N PHE A 453 5.02 -30.28 -31.72
CA PHE A 453 5.01 -29.28 -30.65
C PHE A 453 3.98 -28.21 -30.97
N ALA A 454 3.45 -27.56 -29.93
CA ALA A 454 2.67 -26.35 -30.13
C ALA A 454 3.52 -25.27 -30.86
N PRO A 455 2.89 -24.39 -31.66
CA PRO A 455 3.61 -23.33 -32.37
C PRO A 455 4.48 -22.48 -31.44
N GLY A 456 5.74 -22.24 -31.82
CA GLY A 456 6.68 -21.38 -31.08
C GLY A 456 7.67 -22.10 -30.15
N LEU A 457 7.59 -23.43 -30.05
CA LEU A 457 8.58 -24.26 -29.36
C LEU A 457 9.56 -24.88 -30.38
N GLU A 458 10.86 -24.65 -30.18
CA GLU A 458 11.92 -25.18 -31.03
C GLU A 458 12.50 -26.46 -30.42
N ARG A 459 12.81 -27.46 -31.26
CA ARG A 459 13.61 -28.62 -30.84
C ARG A 459 15.03 -28.18 -30.56
N GLY A 460 15.70 -28.82 -29.62
CA GLY A 460 17.10 -28.56 -29.39
C GLY A 460 17.64 -29.21 -28.12
N PRO A 461 18.98 -29.26 -27.99
CA PRO A 461 19.61 -29.75 -26.78
C PRO A 461 19.25 -28.88 -25.57
N VAL A 462 19.24 -29.49 -24.37
CA VAL A 462 18.94 -28.78 -23.12
C VAL A 462 20.19 -28.72 -22.24
N SER A 463 20.69 -27.50 -22.06
CA SER A 463 21.73 -27.16 -21.08
C SER A 463 21.11 -26.91 -19.70
N LEU A 464 21.91 -27.00 -18.64
CA LEU A 464 21.50 -26.68 -17.25
C LEU A 464 22.41 -25.62 -16.67
N LEU A 465 21.82 -24.66 -15.95
CA LEU A 465 22.57 -23.70 -15.15
C LEU A 465 21.98 -23.59 -13.74
N LEU A 466 22.73 -24.10 -12.76
CA LEU A 466 22.45 -23.91 -11.34
C LEU A 466 23.20 -22.68 -10.85
N ARG A 467 22.46 -21.65 -10.42
CA ARG A 467 22.95 -20.46 -9.69
C ARG A 467 21.80 -19.60 -9.18
N CYS A 468 22.11 -18.55 -8.44
CA CYS A 468 21.16 -17.46 -8.20
C CYS A 468 21.10 -16.50 -9.40
N CYS A 469 19.92 -15.91 -9.65
CA CYS A 469 19.76 -14.82 -10.63
C CYS A 469 20.19 -13.44 -10.10
N GLY A 470 20.53 -13.33 -8.81
CA GLY A 470 20.94 -12.07 -8.18
C GLY A 470 19.81 -11.23 -7.58
N ILE A 471 18.55 -11.68 -7.63
CA ILE A 471 17.40 -10.89 -7.14
C ILE A 471 17.51 -10.42 -5.67
N PRO A 472 18.14 -11.14 -4.71
CA PRO A 472 18.34 -10.63 -3.35
C PRO A 472 19.12 -9.31 -3.30
N ALA A 473 20.12 -9.13 -4.19
CA ALA A 473 20.86 -7.87 -4.27
C ALA A 473 19.95 -6.70 -4.66
N ARG A 474 19.09 -6.89 -5.67
CA ARG A 474 18.08 -5.89 -6.08
C ARG A 474 17.12 -5.57 -4.93
N TRP A 475 16.54 -6.57 -4.29
CA TRP A 475 15.64 -6.37 -3.15
C TRP A 475 16.28 -5.64 -1.97
N GLY A 476 17.59 -5.85 -1.76
CA GLY A 476 18.37 -5.16 -0.75
C GLY A 476 18.85 -3.75 -1.12
N GLY A 477 18.49 -3.24 -2.31
CA GLY A 477 18.93 -1.94 -2.84
C GLY A 477 20.41 -1.91 -3.25
N ARG A 478 21.05 -3.08 -3.44
CA ARG A 478 22.48 -3.22 -3.79
C ARG A 478 22.67 -3.26 -5.31
N GLU A 479 22.47 -2.11 -5.96
CA GLU A 479 22.48 -1.99 -7.44
C GLU A 479 23.79 -2.46 -8.09
N GLU A 480 24.95 -2.08 -7.54
CA GLU A 480 26.26 -2.50 -8.07
C GLU A 480 26.47 -4.02 -7.98
N LEU A 481 26.04 -4.64 -6.88
CA LEU A 481 26.13 -6.08 -6.69
C LEU A 481 25.17 -6.83 -7.64
N PHE A 482 23.96 -6.29 -7.84
CA PHE A 482 23.02 -6.83 -8.82
C PHE A 482 23.59 -6.77 -10.24
N ALA A 483 24.19 -5.64 -10.63
CA ALA A 483 24.83 -5.48 -11.94
C ALA A 483 25.98 -6.48 -12.15
N ARG A 484 26.81 -6.71 -11.12
CA ARG A 484 27.88 -7.72 -11.15
C ARG A 484 27.33 -9.13 -11.37
N GLN A 485 26.30 -9.51 -10.61
CA GLN A 485 25.66 -10.82 -10.75
C GLN A 485 25.04 -11.00 -12.14
N ALA A 486 24.42 -9.95 -12.70
CA ALA A 486 23.88 -9.96 -14.05
C ALA A 486 24.98 -10.15 -15.11
N GLN A 487 26.13 -9.50 -14.94
CA GLN A 487 27.27 -9.65 -15.85
C GLN A 487 27.85 -11.08 -15.82
N GLU A 488 28.04 -11.66 -14.63
CA GLU A 488 28.47 -13.06 -14.49
C GLU A 488 27.47 -14.03 -15.12
N LEU A 489 26.17 -13.75 -14.99
CA LEU A 489 25.10 -14.56 -15.60
C LEU A 489 25.16 -14.50 -17.12
N ARG A 490 25.39 -13.31 -17.68
CA ARG A 490 25.61 -13.12 -19.11
C ARG A 490 26.82 -13.92 -19.61
N GLN A 491 27.95 -13.83 -18.94
CA GLN A 491 29.17 -14.56 -19.33
C GLN A 491 28.97 -16.07 -19.36
N GLN A 492 28.30 -16.63 -18.35
CA GLN A 492 28.00 -18.07 -18.30
C GLN A 492 27.00 -18.49 -19.39
N TRP A 493 25.97 -17.68 -19.63
CA TRP A 493 25.01 -17.91 -20.70
C TRP A 493 25.65 -17.86 -22.09
N GLU A 494 26.56 -16.92 -22.33
CA GLU A 494 27.35 -16.85 -23.56
C GLU A 494 28.29 -18.05 -23.71
N GLY A 495 28.93 -18.48 -22.63
CA GLY A 495 29.76 -19.69 -22.60
C GLY A 495 29.00 -20.98 -22.92
N LEU A 496 27.68 -20.98 -22.71
CA LEU A 496 26.77 -22.07 -23.08
C LEU A 496 26.28 -21.99 -24.55
N GLY A 497 26.73 -20.99 -25.32
CA GLY A 497 26.35 -20.83 -26.73
C GLY A 497 25.04 -20.06 -26.95
N ARG A 498 24.70 -19.15 -26.03
CA ARG A 498 23.51 -18.28 -26.09
C ARG A 498 22.16 -19.03 -26.30
N PRO A 499 21.89 -20.13 -25.56
CA PRO A 499 20.63 -20.86 -25.68
C PRO A 499 19.42 -20.04 -25.23
N ARG A 500 18.22 -20.36 -25.72
CA ARG A 500 16.99 -19.78 -25.19
C ARG A 500 16.73 -20.28 -23.77
N ILE A 501 16.26 -19.43 -22.86
CA ILE A 501 16.13 -19.81 -21.44
C ILE A 501 14.71 -20.25 -21.10
N MET A 502 14.57 -21.35 -20.36
CA MET A 502 13.34 -21.73 -19.66
C MET A 502 13.57 -21.63 -18.13
N ALA A 503 12.80 -20.77 -17.46
CA ALA A 503 12.98 -20.48 -16.04
C ALA A 503 11.82 -21.01 -15.19
N ALA A 504 12.12 -21.79 -14.14
CA ALA A 504 11.09 -22.33 -13.24
C ALA A 504 10.70 -21.39 -12.09
N CYS A 505 11.58 -20.44 -11.76
CA CYS A 505 11.32 -19.43 -10.73
C CYS A 505 10.85 -18.13 -11.36
N SER A 506 9.72 -17.58 -10.91
CA SER A 506 9.12 -16.35 -11.45
C SER A 506 10.00 -15.12 -11.23
N SER A 507 10.69 -15.01 -10.09
CA SER A 507 11.65 -13.94 -9.85
C SER A 507 12.89 -14.08 -10.76
N CYS A 508 13.33 -15.30 -11.03
CA CYS A 508 14.41 -15.54 -11.99
C CYS A 508 13.99 -15.16 -13.40
N LEU A 509 12.78 -15.53 -13.84
CA LEU A 509 12.25 -15.17 -15.16
C LEU A 509 12.19 -13.65 -15.35
N SER A 510 11.69 -12.92 -14.34
CA SER A 510 11.65 -11.45 -14.36
C SER A 510 13.05 -10.85 -14.55
N VAL A 511 14.02 -11.29 -13.74
CA VAL A 511 15.41 -10.81 -13.85
C VAL A 511 16.02 -11.18 -15.20
N LEU A 512 15.82 -12.41 -15.68
CA LEU A 512 16.38 -12.89 -16.93
C LEU A 512 15.84 -12.10 -18.14
N ARG A 513 14.56 -11.75 -18.15
CA ARG A 513 13.96 -10.90 -19.20
C ARG A 513 14.51 -9.48 -19.16
N GLU A 514 14.83 -8.95 -17.99
CA GLU A 514 15.43 -7.63 -17.81
C GLU A 514 16.90 -7.59 -18.26
N VAL A 515 17.72 -8.53 -17.77
CA VAL A 515 19.18 -8.48 -17.92
C VAL A 515 19.73 -9.27 -19.12
N LEU A 516 18.93 -10.19 -19.67
CA LEU A 516 19.21 -10.99 -20.86
C LEU A 516 17.98 -11.04 -21.81
N PRO A 517 17.46 -9.89 -22.28
CA PRO A 517 16.31 -9.87 -23.20
C PRO A 517 16.57 -10.69 -24.48
N GLU A 518 17.84 -10.78 -24.91
CA GLU A 518 18.26 -11.53 -26.08
C GLU A 518 18.08 -13.05 -25.92
N ALA A 519 18.07 -13.54 -24.67
CA ALA A 519 17.86 -14.95 -24.37
C ALA A 519 16.40 -15.40 -24.51
N ARG A 520 15.46 -14.46 -24.75
CA ARG A 520 14.03 -14.70 -24.99
C ARG A 520 13.41 -15.69 -23.98
N ALA A 521 13.69 -15.43 -22.70
CA ALA A 521 13.35 -16.32 -21.61
C ALA A 521 11.84 -16.55 -21.52
N LEU A 522 11.45 -17.84 -21.45
CA LEU A 522 10.08 -18.29 -21.16
C LEU A 522 10.00 -18.87 -19.76
N SER A 523 8.78 -18.96 -19.22
CA SER A 523 8.57 -19.80 -18.06
C SER A 523 8.72 -21.27 -18.42
N LEU A 524 9.18 -22.07 -17.47
CA LEU A 524 9.14 -23.53 -17.57
C LEU A 524 7.72 -24.01 -17.85
N TRP A 525 6.72 -23.38 -17.22
CA TRP A 525 5.33 -23.82 -17.30
C TRP A 525 4.76 -23.68 -18.70
N GLU A 526 5.05 -22.59 -19.41
CA GLU A 526 4.71 -22.42 -20.83
C GLU A 526 5.35 -23.52 -21.68
N VAL A 527 6.63 -23.85 -21.42
CA VAL A 527 7.33 -24.92 -22.14
C VAL A 527 6.67 -26.27 -21.88
N LEU A 528 6.38 -26.61 -20.62
CA LEU A 528 5.70 -27.86 -20.27
C LEU A 528 4.30 -27.95 -20.87
N ASP A 529 3.57 -26.83 -20.90
CA ASP A 529 2.22 -26.80 -21.44
C ASP A 529 2.19 -26.93 -22.96
N ALA A 530 3.25 -26.48 -23.64
CA ALA A 530 3.45 -26.63 -25.08
C ALA A 530 3.93 -28.02 -25.50
N LEU A 531 4.48 -28.81 -24.57
CA LEU A 531 4.88 -30.19 -24.81
C LEU A 531 3.65 -31.13 -24.76
N PRO A 532 3.68 -32.27 -25.48
CA PRO A 532 2.69 -33.32 -25.31
C PRO A 532 2.59 -33.72 -23.85
N TRP A 533 1.37 -33.74 -23.30
CA TRP A 533 1.19 -34.16 -21.91
C TRP A 533 1.62 -35.62 -21.78
N PRO A 534 2.55 -35.94 -20.88
CA PRO A 534 3.12 -37.27 -20.86
C PRO A 534 2.12 -38.33 -20.41
N GLU A 535 2.31 -39.56 -20.87
CA GLU A 535 1.55 -40.71 -20.37
C GLU A 535 1.87 -40.99 -18.89
N GLY A 536 0.87 -41.48 -18.16
CA GLY A 536 0.97 -41.83 -16.74
C GLY A 536 -0.04 -41.09 -15.85
N THR A 537 -0.02 -41.44 -14.57
CA THR A 537 -0.81 -40.77 -13.53
C THR A 537 0.02 -39.68 -12.87
N SER A 538 -0.55 -38.48 -12.73
CA SER A 538 0.01 -37.42 -11.90
C SER A 538 0.23 -37.91 -10.46
N GLY A 539 1.27 -37.40 -9.82
CA GLY A 539 1.53 -37.62 -8.40
C GLY A 539 0.84 -36.59 -7.51
N GLY A 540 1.01 -36.75 -6.19
CA GLY A 540 0.69 -35.76 -5.16
C GLY A 540 -0.78 -35.57 -4.79
N ALA A 541 -1.73 -35.79 -5.70
CA ALA A 541 -3.16 -35.76 -5.42
C ALA A 541 -4.00 -36.59 -6.41
N ASP A 542 -5.20 -36.98 -5.97
CA ASP A 542 -6.16 -37.74 -6.78
C ASP A 542 -6.83 -36.86 -7.83
N ARG A 543 -7.22 -37.46 -8.97
CA ARG A 543 -8.01 -36.78 -10.00
C ARG A 543 -9.33 -36.24 -9.44
N GLY A 544 -9.71 -35.04 -9.84
CA GLY A 544 -10.88 -34.34 -9.33
C GLY A 544 -10.63 -33.55 -8.04
N THR A 545 -9.41 -33.56 -7.50
CA THR A 545 -9.06 -32.72 -6.34
C THR A 545 -9.22 -31.24 -6.69
N LEU A 546 -9.95 -30.53 -5.83
CA LEU A 546 -10.13 -29.09 -5.90
C LEU A 546 -8.93 -28.39 -5.27
N LEU A 547 -8.24 -27.55 -6.05
CA LEU A 547 -7.05 -26.82 -5.62
C LEU A 547 -7.22 -25.33 -5.87
N THR A 548 -6.90 -24.51 -4.88
CA THR A 548 -6.89 -23.05 -5.06
C THR A 548 -5.57 -22.61 -5.65
N MET A 549 -5.63 -21.78 -6.71
CA MET A 549 -4.45 -21.25 -7.37
C MET A 549 -3.66 -20.27 -6.49
N GLN A 550 -2.35 -20.48 -6.40
CA GLN A 550 -1.41 -19.56 -5.81
C GLN A 550 -0.45 -19.02 -6.87
N ASP A 551 -0.79 -17.87 -7.44
CA ASP A 551 0.13 -17.17 -8.34
C ASP A 551 1.25 -16.47 -7.53
N PRO A 552 2.52 -16.55 -7.96
CA PRO A 552 3.58 -15.77 -7.35
C PRO A 552 3.48 -14.29 -7.75
N CYS A 553 3.79 -13.39 -6.82
CA CYS A 553 3.66 -11.95 -7.05
C CYS A 553 4.52 -11.41 -8.21
N THR A 554 5.65 -12.04 -8.55
CA THR A 554 6.49 -11.63 -9.69
C THR A 554 5.95 -12.08 -11.05
N ALA A 555 4.92 -12.95 -11.08
CA ALA A 555 4.20 -13.34 -12.31
C ALA A 555 2.78 -12.72 -12.36
N ARG A 556 2.53 -11.67 -11.59
CA ARG A 556 1.23 -10.99 -11.46
C ARG A 556 0.63 -10.54 -12.79
N HIS A 557 1.48 -10.09 -13.72
CA HIS A 557 1.07 -9.62 -15.05
C HIS A 557 1.53 -10.56 -16.18
N ASP A 558 2.09 -11.72 -15.83
CA ASP A 558 2.49 -12.72 -16.82
C ASP A 558 1.33 -13.68 -17.05
N THR A 559 0.44 -13.30 -17.96
CA THR A 559 -0.74 -14.11 -18.30
C THR A 559 -0.36 -15.46 -18.88
N ALA A 560 0.74 -15.55 -19.64
CA ALA A 560 1.23 -16.81 -20.20
C ALA A 560 1.67 -17.78 -19.09
N TRP A 561 2.40 -17.30 -18.08
CA TRP A 561 2.70 -18.07 -16.87
C TRP A 561 1.43 -18.54 -16.17
N GLN A 562 0.50 -17.62 -15.91
CA GLN A 562 -0.73 -17.90 -15.18
C GLN A 562 -1.59 -18.96 -15.88
N ASP A 563 -1.80 -18.81 -17.17
CA ASP A 563 -2.66 -19.69 -17.96
C ASP A 563 -2.01 -21.06 -18.17
N ALA A 564 -0.69 -21.13 -18.37
CA ALA A 564 0.04 -22.40 -18.46
C ALA A 564 -0.06 -23.21 -17.16
N VAL A 565 0.11 -22.59 -15.99
CA VAL A 565 -0.03 -23.26 -14.69
C VAL A 565 -1.43 -23.87 -14.52
N ARG A 566 -2.48 -23.14 -14.92
CA ARG A 566 -3.88 -23.60 -14.85
C ARG A 566 -4.17 -24.70 -15.87
N SER A 567 -3.60 -24.59 -17.06
CA SER A 567 -3.68 -25.63 -18.11
C SER A 567 -3.05 -26.93 -17.64
N LEU A 568 -1.82 -26.87 -17.11
CA LEU A 568 -1.10 -28.02 -16.56
C LEU A 568 -1.86 -28.68 -15.41
N ALA A 569 -2.46 -27.90 -14.51
CA ALA A 569 -3.31 -28.41 -13.43
C ALA A 569 -4.52 -29.21 -13.99
N ARG A 570 -5.19 -28.70 -15.03
CA ARG A 570 -6.30 -29.40 -15.69
C ARG A 570 -5.85 -30.65 -16.43
N LYS A 571 -4.70 -30.61 -17.11
CA LYS A 571 -4.10 -31.78 -17.77
C LYS A 571 -3.75 -32.89 -16.77
N ALA A 572 -3.32 -32.52 -15.56
CA ALA A 572 -3.14 -33.44 -14.43
C ALA A 572 -4.46 -33.99 -13.85
N GLY A 573 -5.61 -33.49 -14.31
CA GLY A 573 -6.93 -33.90 -13.83
C GLY A 573 -7.37 -33.21 -12.53
N MET A 574 -6.74 -32.10 -12.15
CA MET A 574 -7.15 -31.28 -11.01
C MET A 574 -8.24 -30.27 -11.41
N ILE A 575 -8.98 -29.75 -10.43
CA ILE A 575 -9.95 -28.68 -10.61
C ILE A 575 -9.34 -27.40 -10.01
N PRO A 576 -8.75 -26.50 -10.84
CA PRO A 576 -8.20 -25.24 -10.34
C PRO A 576 -9.30 -24.23 -10.04
N GLU A 577 -9.22 -23.58 -8.88
CA GLU A 577 -10.12 -22.51 -8.43
C GLU A 577 -9.36 -21.21 -8.16
N GLU A 578 -9.94 -20.07 -8.55
CA GLU A 578 -9.36 -18.75 -8.29
C GLU A 578 -9.79 -18.23 -6.91
N PRO A 579 -8.85 -17.78 -6.06
CA PRO A 579 -9.20 -17.11 -4.82
C PRO A 579 -9.67 -15.67 -5.09
N PRO A 580 -10.38 -15.02 -4.13
CA PRO A 580 -10.78 -13.61 -4.27
C PRO A 580 -9.62 -12.65 -4.59
N GLN A 581 -8.44 -12.93 -4.03
CA GLN A 581 -7.19 -12.26 -4.37
C GLN A 581 -6.33 -13.18 -5.26
N GLY A 582 -6.80 -13.50 -6.46
CA GLY A 582 -6.06 -14.28 -7.47
C GLY A 582 -5.31 -13.40 -8.48
N ARG A 583 -4.53 -14.01 -9.38
CA ARG A 583 -3.93 -13.35 -10.55
C ARG A 583 -3.23 -12.02 -10.25
N ASP A 584 -3.69 -10.94 -10.89
CA ASP A 584 -3.20 -9.58 -10.76
C ASP A 584 -3.36 -9.03 -9.34
N ARG A 585 -4.31 -9.53 -8.54
CA ARG A 585 -4.54 -9.14 -7.14
C ARG A 585 -3.89 -10.06 -6.11
N THR A 586 -3.06 -11.03 -6.52
CA THR A 586 -2.47 -12.03 -5.61
C THR A 586 -1.73 -11.40 -4.42
N ALA A 587 -1.97 -11.91 -3.21
CA ALA A 587 -1.27 -11.48 -2.00
C ALA A 587 0.09 -12.16 -1.86
N CYS A 588 1.01 -11.50 -1.13
CA CYS A 588 2.37 -12.00 -0.93
C CYS A 588 2.45 -13.11 0.13
N CYS A 589 3.32 -14.10 -0.08
CA CYS A 589 3.66 -15.13 0.92
C CYS A 589 4.74 -14.70 1.95
N GLY A 590 5.21 -13.45 1.88
CA GLY A 590 6.24 -12.88 2.76
C GLY A 590 7.69 -13.22 2.39
N TYR A 591 7.94 -13.95 1.29
CA TYR A 591 9.31 -14.29 0.87
C TYR A 591 10.02 -13.16 0.12
N GLY A 592 9.32 -12.48 -0.79
CA GLY A 592 9.88 -11.40 -1.60
C GLY A 592 10.39 -10.23 -0.75
N GLY A 593 11.27 -9.41 -1.31
CA GLY A 593 11.75 -8.20 -0.64
C GLY A 593 12.57 -8.45 0.63
N LEU A 594 13.00 -9.70 0.89
CA LEU A 594 13.82 -10.10 2.04
C LEU A 594 13.15 -9.88 3.41
N VAL A 595 11.82 -9.82 3.45
CA VAL A 595 11.08 -9.59 4.71
C VAL A 595 11.31 -10.73 5.70
N TRP A 596 11.44 -11.97 5.24
CA TRP A 596 11.75 -13.11 6.11
C TRP A 596 13.14 -13.04 6.76
N CYS A 597 14.08 -12.25 6.22
CA CYS A 597 15.35 -11.95 6.89
C CYS A 597 15.19 -10.78 7.86
N ALA A 598 14.63 -9.67 7.36
CA ALA A 598 14.58 -8.43 8.12
C ALA A 598 13.56 -8.47 9.27
N GLN A 599 12.42 -9.16 9.09
CA GLN A 599 11.30 -9.26 10.02
C GLN A 599 10.55 -10.62 9.86
N PRO A 600 11.11 -11.72 10.39
CA PRO A 600 10.54 -13.07 10.28
C PRO A 600 9.06 -13.14 10.69
N GLU A 601 8.71 -12.56 11.85
CA GLU A 601 7.33 -12.53 12.36
C GLU A 601 6.35 -11.86 11.40
N LEU A 602 6.77 -10.78 10.72
CA LEU A 602 5.93 -10.12 9.72
C LEU A 602 5.77 -10.99 8.47
N ALA A 603 6.84 -11.66 8.03
CA ALA A 603 6.75 -12.59 6.92
C ALA A 603 5.80 -13.75 7.25
N ASP A 604 5.82 -14.27 8.49
CA ASP A 604 4.92 -15.34 8.95
C ASP A 604 3.47 -14.87 9.00
N ALA A 605 3.22 -13.65 9.48
CA ALA A 605 1.90 -13.03 9.40
C ALA A 605 1.41 -12.86 7.95
N MET A 606 2.29 -12.51 7.01
CA MET A 606 1.95 -12.45 5.57
C MET A 606 1.58 -13.83 5.02
N ALA A 607 2.37 -14.87 5.33
CA ALA A 607 2.10 -16.24 4.91
C ALA A 607 0.77 -16.74 5.48
N GLY A 608 0.51 -16.52 6.77
CA GLY A 608 -0.75 -16.89 7.43
C GLY A 608 -1.96 -16.15 6.86
N HIS A 609 -1.84 -14.83 6.62
CA HIS A 609 -2.89 -14.06 5.95
C HIS A 609 -3.19 -14.62 4.56
N ARG A 610 -2.15 -14.93 3.78
CA ARG A 610 -2.33 -15.51 2.45
C ARG A 610 -2.98 -16.88 2.53
N ALA A 611 -2.52 -17.76 3.42
CA ALA A 611 -3.06 -19.10 3.62
C ALA A 611 -4.55 -19.08 3.99
N GLY A 612 -4.96 -18.16 4.88
CA GLY A 612 -6.35 -17.98 5.28
C GLY A 612 -7.27 -17.47 4.16
N GLY A 613 -6.70 -16.80 3.14
CA GLY A 613 -7.44 -16.34 1.96
C GLY A 613 -7.62 -17.38 0.85
N LEU A 614 -7.08 -18.60 1.03
CA LEU A 614 -7.22 -19.71 0.08
C LEU A 614 -8.26 -20.71 0.62
N PRO A 615 -9.40 -20.94 -0.04
CA PRO A 615 -10.45 -21.83 0.47
C PRO A 615 -10.04 -23.31 0.49
N HIS A 616 -9.27 -23.79 -0.49
CA HIS A 616 -8.86 -25.19 -0.63
C HIS A 616 -7.33 -25.34 -0.55
N ALA A 617 -6.81 -26.56 -0.67
CA ALA A 617 -5.37 -26.80 -0.70
C ALA A 617 -4.72 -25.97 -1.82
N ALA A 618 -3.55 -25.39 -1.55
CA ALA A 618 -2.92 -24.44 -2.46
C ALA A 618 -2.13 -25.15 -3.56
N LEU A 619 -2.27 -24.72 -4.81
CA LEU A 619 -1.37 -25.12 -5.90
C LEU A 619 -0.46 -23.95 -6.27
N SER A 620 0.84 -24.11 -6.02
CA SER A 620 1.85 -23.06 -6.26
C SER A 620 2.84 -23.48 -7.34
N SER A 621 3.14 -22.58 -8.28
CA SER A 621 4.26 -22.75 -9.23
C SER A 621 5.56 -22.06 -8.78
N CYS A 622 5.52 -21.35 -7.65
CA CYS A 622 6.71 -20.85 -6.97
C CYS A 622 6.95 -21.67 -5.71
N ILE A 623 8.12 -22.31 -5.65
CA ILE A 623 8.52 -23.15 -4.52
C ILE A 623 8.52 -22.39 -3.18
N MET A 624 8.90 -21.12 -3.18
CA MET A 624 8.87 -20.31 -1.96
C MET A 624 7.45 -19.91 -1.56
N CYS A 625 6.51 -19.81 -2.48
CA CYS A 625 5.09 -19.68 -2.10
C CYS A 625 4.61 -20.97 -1.43
N ARG A 626 4.92 -22.13 -2.02
CA ARG A 626 4.57 -23.44 -1.46
C ARG A 626 5.15 -23.61 -0.05
N ASP A 627 6.45 -23.45 0.11
CA ASP A 627 7.15 -23.68 1.38
C ASP A 627 6.67 -22.74 2.50
N ARG A 628 6.43 -21.47 2.19
CA ARG A 628 5.92 -20.47 3.16
C ARG A 628 4.49 -20.78 3.57
N LEU A 629 3.63 -21.17 2.64
CA LEU A 629 2.24 -21.55 2.94
C LEU A 629 2.19 -22.84 3.78
N ALA A 630 2.97 -23.86 3.41
CA ALA A 630 3.09 -25.08 4.20
C ALA A 630 3.63 -24.80 5.61
N GLY A 631 4.58 -23.87 5.76
CA GLY A 631 5.06 -23.39 7.05
C GLY A 631 3.99 -22.77 7.95
N SER A 632 2.91 -22.23 7.37
CA SER A 632 1.73 -21.73 8.09
C SER A 632 0.65 -22.81 8.33
N GLY A 633 0.93 -24.07 7.97
CA GLY A 633 0.00 -25.20 8.09
C GLY A 633 -0.96 -25.35 6.91
N LYS A 634 -0.78 -24.62 5.81
CA LYS A 634 -1.65 -24.71 4.62
C LYS A 634 -1.30 -25.97 3.81
N PRO A 635 -2.25 -26.92 3.62
CA PRO A 635 -2.06 -28.04 2.70
C PRO A 635 -1.85 -27.53 1.28
N GLY A 636 -1.00 -28.20 0.50
CA GLY A 636 -0.77 -27.76 -0.87
C GLY A 636 0.38 -28.45 -1.58
N LEU A 637 0.38 -28.27 -2.90
CA LEU A 637 1.33 -28.88 -3.82
C LEU A 637 2.17 -27.82 -4.53
N HIS A 638 3.37 -28.21 -4.92
CA HIS A 638 4.08 -27.53 -5.98
C HIS A 638 3.61 -28.07 -7.33
N LEU A 639 3.61 -27.24 -8.38
CA LEU A 639 3.15 -27.67 -9.71
C LEU A 639 3.91 -28.90 -10.26
N LEU A 640 5.18 -29.08 -9.87
CA LEU A 640 5.97 -30.27 -10.25
C LEU A 640 5.43 -31.57 -9.66
N ASP A 641 4.75 -31.52 -8.52
CA ASP A 641 4.17 -32.72 -7.89
C ASP A 641 3.07 -33.33 -8.79
N LEU A 642 2.49 -32.54 -9.71
CA LEU A 642 1.46 -32.98 -10.66
C LEU A 642 2.02 -33.59 -11.96
N LEU A 643 3.33 -33.53 -12.21
CA LEU A 643 3.90 -34.03 -13.46
C LEU A 643 4.07 -35.57 -13.39
N PRO A 644 3.49 -36.37 -14.30
CA PRO A 644 3.51 -37.84 -14.20
C PRO A 644 4.92 -38.45 -14.11
N GLN A 645 5.91 -37.83 -14.75
CA GLN A 645 7.30 -38.29 -14.83
C GLN A 645 8.03 -38.08 -13.51
N LEU A 646 7.49 -37.22 -12.66
CA LEU A 646 7.99 -36.92 -11.33
C LEU A 646 7.12 -37.57 -10.25
N ALA A 647 6.10 -38.36 -10.61
CA ALA A 647 5.18 -38.97 -9.65
C ALA A 647 5.88 -39.79 -8.54
N PRO A 648 6.96 -40.56 -8.80
CA PRO A 648 7.69 -41.25 -7.74
C PRO A 648 8.36 -40.32 -6.72
N LEU A 649 8.55 -39.05 -7.07
CA LEU A 649 9.17 -38.00 -6.26
C LEU A 649 8.16 -36.94 -5.82
N ALA A 650 6.87 -37.16 -6.07
CA ALA A 650 5.82 -36.20 -5.75
C ALA A 650 5.52 -36.19 -4.26
N HIS A 651 5.37 -34.99 -3.70
CA HIS A 651 4.90 -34.83 -2.34
C HIS A 651 3.36 -34.84 -2.30
N GLY A 652 2.80 -35.31 -1.18
CA GLY A 652 1.36 -35.30 -0.95
C GLY A 652 0.81 -33.92 -0.57
N LEU A 653 -0.51 -33.87 -0.33
CA LEU A 653 -1.21 -32.64 0.07
C LEU A 653 -0.90 -32.17 1.50
N GLU A 654 -0.31 -33.04 2.33
CA GLU A 654 0.03 -32.71 3.71
C GLU A 654 0.93 -31.46 3.78
N PRO A 655 0.74 -30.59 4.79
CA PRO A 655 1.49 -29.34 4.93
C PRO A 655 2.92 -29.60 5.43
N GLU A 656 3.72 -30.30 4.63
CA GLU A 656 5.12 -30.58 4.91
C GLU A 656 5.94 -29.29 4.79
N LYS A 657 6.59 -28.92 5.90
CA LYS A 657 7.49 -27.76 5.91
C LYS A 657 8.61 -27.97 4.88
N GLY A 658 8.90 -26.91 4.13
CA GLY A 658 10.09 -26.87 3.29
C GLY A 658 11.38 -26.96 4.12
N PRO A 659 12.53 -27.21 3.49
CA PRO A 659 13.79 -27.31 4.20
C PRO A 659 14.14 -26.01 4.94
N GLY A 660 14.85 -26.16 6.06
CA GLY A 660 15.47 -25.05 6.80
C GLY A 660 16.59 -24.38 6.00
N LEU A 661 17.12 -23.26 6.49
CA LEU A 661 18.19 -22.48 5.87
C LEU A 661 19.48 -23.29 5.71
N SER A 662 19.93 -23.98 6.77
CA SER A 662 21.12 -24.84 6.73
C SER A 662 20.95 -25.96 5.72
N GLU A 663 19.77 -26.59 5.76
CA GLU A 663 19.42 -27.68 4.86
C GLU A 663 19.34 -27.22 3.40
N ARG A 664 18.79 -26.04 3.12
CA ARG A 664 18.73 -25.49 1.75
C ARG A 664 20.12 -25.35 1.15
N ARG A 665 21.09 -24.87 1.92
CA ARG A 665 22.47 -24.73 1.44
C ARG A 665 23.11 -26.09 1.19
N ALA A 666 23.01 -27.01 2.15
CA ALA A 666 23.51 -28.37 2.01
C ALA A 666 22.90 -29.11 0.81
N ARG A 667 21.58 -29.00 0.61
CA ARG A 667 20.86 -29.64 -0.51
C ARG A 667 21.28 -29.09 -1.87
N ARG A 668 21.55 -27.78 -2.02
CA ARG A 668 22.10 -27.23 -3.27
C ARG A 668 23.49 -27.78 -3.58
N ALA A 669 24.36 -27.84 -2.58
CA ALA A 669 25.71 -28.41 -2.74
C ALA A 669 25.65 -29.91 -3.10
N ALA A 670 24.76 -30.67 -2.45
CA ALA A 670 24.52 -32.08 -2.76
C ALA A 670 24.00 -32.28 -4.19
N LEU A 671 23.06 -31.44 -4.64
CA LEU A 671 22.56 -31.48 -6.01
C LEU A 671 23.67 -31.21 -7.03
N ARG A 672 24.52 -30.20 -6.80
CA ARG A 672 25.69 -29.93 -7.64
C ARG A 672 26.58 -31.16 -7.77
N ARG A 673 26.96 -31.78 -6.63
CA ARG A 673 27.82 -32.98 -6.61
C ARG A 673 27.20 -34.12 -7.41
N ARG A 674 25.92 -34.39 -7.17
CA ARG A 674 25.19 -35.46 -7.87
C ARG A 674 25.14 -35.23 -9.38
N LEU A 675 24.83 -34.02 -9.82
CA LEU A 675 24.78 -33.67 -11.24
C LEU A 675 26.16 -33.69 -11.91
N ALA A 676 27.21 -33.20 -11.24
CA ALA A 676 28.57 -33.23 -11.76
C ALA A 676 29.02 -34.68 -12.00
N ARG A 677 28.72 -35.58 -11.07
CA ARG A 677 29.02 -37.00 -11.20
C ARG A 677 28.26 -37.64 -12.37
N ILE A 678 26.95 -37.43 -12.45
CA ILE A 678 26.09 -38.12 -13.43
C ILE A 678 26.28 -37.57 -14.84
N TRP A 679 26.41 -36.25 -15.01
CA TRP A 679 26.37 -35.61 -16.32
C TRP A 679 27.73 -35.11 -16.82
N LEU A 680 28.70 -34.87 -15.92
CA LEU A 680 30.04 -34.40 -16.30
C LEU A 680 31.12 -35.46 -16.04
N GLY A 681 30.79 -36.59 -15.41
CA GLY A 681 31.76 -37.61 -14.98
C GLY A 681 32.78 -37.07 -13.97
N GLN A 682 32.43 -35.99 -13.26
CA GLN A 682 33.32 -35.33 -12.30
C GLN A 682 32.94 -35.77 -10.88
N GLU A 683 33.85 -36.45 -10.21
CA GLU A 683 33.76 -36.69 -8.76
C GLU A 683 34.24 -35.45 -8.01
N LEU A 684 33.36 -34.91 -7.18
CA LEU A 684 33.62 -33.73 -6.36
C LEU A 684 33.76 -34.18 -4.90
N ALA A 685 34.63 -33.51 -4.15
CA ALA A 685 34.86 -33.86 -2.76
C ALA A 685 33.55 -33.83 -1.94
N GLU A 686 33.32 -34.90 -1.18
CA GLU A 686 32.27 -34.94 -0.17
C GLU A 686 32.66 -34.01 0.99
N PRO A 687 31.69 -33.31 1.60
CA PRO A 687 31.94 -32.56 2.83
C PRO A 687 32.43 -33.53 3.92
N ALA A 688 33.32 -33.06 4.78
CA ALA A 688 33.76 -33.84 5.93
C ALA A 688 32.53 -34.23 6.78
N ALA A 689 32.55 -35.44 7.35
CA ALA A 689 31.50 -35.85 8.26
C ALA A 689 31.46 -34.88 9.46
N GLY A 690 30.31 -34.24 9.67
CA GLY A 690 30.10 -33.35 10.79
C GLY A 690 30.41 -34.06 12.11
N ARG A 691 31.22 -33.41 12.94
CA ARG A 691 31.54 -33.87 14.30
C ARG A 691 30.63 -33.23 15.34
N LEU A 692 29.70 -32.39 14.90
CA LEU A 692 28.79 -31.63 15.74
C LEU A 692 27.45 -32.36 15.88
N ASP A 693 27.06 -32.64 17.11
CA ASP A 693 25.72 -33.06 17.52
C ASP A 693 24.98 -31.86 18.14
N LEU A 694 23.66 -31.85 18.03
CA LEU A 694 22.81 -30.75 18.51
C LEU A 694 21.90 -31.26 19.61
N VAL A 695 21.76 -30.50 20.70
CA VAL A 695 20.67 -30.75 21.66
C VAL A 695 19.31 -30.56 20.98
N SER A 696 18.30 -31.27 21.50
CA SER A 696 16.94 -31.25 20.94
C SER A 696 16.37 -29.83 20.87
N GLY A 697 15.78 -29.46 19.73
CA GLY A 697 15.17 -28.15 19.48
C GLY A 697 16.16 -27.03 19.11
N LEU A 698 17.47 -27.22 19.27
CA LEU A 698 18.45 -26.15 19.00
C LEU A 698 18.48 -25.75 17.53
N LEU A 699 18.32 -26.71 16.60
CA LEU A 699 18.30 -26.41 15.17
C LEU A 699 17.23 -25.37 14.82
N GLU A 700 16.02 -25.49 15.37
CA GLU A 700 14.91 -24.57 15.09
C GLU A 700 15.22 -23.15 15.60
N GLU A 701 15.94 -23.05 16.71
CA GLU A 701 16.36 -21.77 17.27
C GLU A 701 17.50 -21.13 16.46
N LEU A 702 18.48 -21.91 15.99
CA LEU A 702 19.54 -21.43 15.09
C LEU A 702 18.94 -20.90 13.79
N GLU A 703 17.99 -21.64 13.22
CA GLU A 703 17.24 -21.26 12.02
C GLU A 703 16.47 -19.94 12.22
N ARG A 704 15.84 -19.76 13.39
CA ARG A 704 15.16 -18.50 13.77
C ARG A 704 16.14 -17.33 13.93
N ARG A 705 17.37 -17.60 14.35
CA ARG A 705 18.46 -16.62 14.51
C ARG A 705 19.26 -16.37 13.21
N HIS A 706 18.89 -17.02 12.10
CA HIS A 706 19.65 -17.01 10.83
C HIS A 706 21.10 -17.47 10.98
N ILE A 707 21.33 -18.49 11.81
CA ILE A 707 22.65 -19.11 12.03
C ILE A 707 22.66 -20.46 11.33
N LEU A 708 23.60 -20.66 10.40
CA LEU A 708 23.72 -21.93 9.68
C LEU A 708 24.52 -22.95 10.50
N LEU A 709 24.20 -24.24 10.34
CA LEU A 709 24.99 -25.31 10.95
C LEU A 709 26.46 -25.29 10.52
N GLU A 710 26.75 -24.90 9.27
CA GLU A 710 28.13 -24.74 8.79
C GLU A 710 28.89 -23.58 9.47
N ASP A 711 28.20 -22.50 9.84
CA ASP A 711 28.82 -21.38 10.57
C ASP A 711 29.23 -21.83 11.96
N VAL A 712 28.37 -22.64 12.61
CA VAL A 712 28.62 -23.20 13.93
C VAL A 712 29.71 -24.27 13.88
N ASP A 713 29.67 -25.19 12.92
CA ASP A 713 30.70 -26.22 12.75
C ASP A 713 32.07 -25.56 12.49
N GLY A 714 32.11 -24.54 11.63
CA GLY A 714 33.30 -23.73 11.39
C GLY A 714 33.78 -23.00 12.66
N ALA A 715 32.86 -22.45 13.46
CA ALA A 715 33.19 -21.78 14.71
C ALA A 715 33.80 -22.73 15.74
N VAL A 716 33.19 -23.89 15.97
CA VAL A 716 33.72 -24.92 16.87
C VAL A 716 35.10 -25.38 16.40
N ALA A 717 35.25 -25.69 15.11
CA ALA A 717 36.52 -26.14 14.54
C ALA A 717 37.64 -25.09 14.71
N ALA A 718 37.34 -23.81 14.48
CA ALA A 718 38.31 -22.73 14.64
C ALA A 718 38.68 -22.50 16.12
N VAL A 719 37.69 -22.49 17.00
CA VAL A 719 37.87 -22.33 18.46
C VAL A 719 38.74 -23.45 19.02
N GLU A 720 38.53 -24.70 18.60
CA GLU A 720 39.35 -25.84 19.02
C GLU A 720 40.77 -25.81 18.42
N ALA A 721 40.91 -25.42 17.15
CA ALA A 721 42.21 -25.30 16.49
C ALA A 721 43.11 -24.26 17.17
N GLU A 722 42.54 -23.12 17.57
CA GLU A 722 43.25 -22.04 18.25
C GLU A 722 43.30 -22.21 19.78
N LYS A 723 42.55 -23.18 20.33
CA LYS A 723 42.29 -23.33 21.77
C LYS A 723 41.80 -22.03 22.42
N ALA A 724 40.97 -21.29 21.69
CA ALA A 724 40.48 -19.96 22.05
C ALA A 724 39.08 -20.02 22.67
N TYR A 725 38.97 -20.68 23.82
CA TYR A 725 37.71 -20.82 24.57
C TYR A 725 37.91 -20.65 26.08
N PHE A 726 36.79 -20.36 26.76
CA PHE A 726 36.68 -20.45 28.21
C PHE A 726 35.90 -21.71 28.57
N VAL A 727 36.17 -22.27 29.75
CA VAL A 727 35.39 -23.37 30.30
C VAL A 727 34.55 -22.82 31.44
N ASP A 728 33.23 -22.97 31.34
CA ASP A 728 32.32 -22.62 32.43
C ASP A 728 32.55 -23.57 33.61
N ALA A 729 32.74 -23.01 34.81
CA ALA A 729 33.10 -23.79 35.98
C ALA A 729 31.92 -24.57 36.59
N GLU A 730 30.68 -24.18 36.30
CA GLU A 730 29.47 -24.82 36.82
C GLU A 730 28.99 -25.93 35.88
N SER A 731 28.90 -25.66 34.58
CA SER A 731 28.42 -26.61 33.57
C SER A 731 29.53 -27.47 32.95
N GLY A 732 30.78 -26.99 32.97
CA GLY A 732 31.89 -27.61 32.25
C GLY A 732 31.86 -27.37 30.74
N HIS A 733 30.95 -26.52 30.25
CA HIS A 733 30.81 -26.23 28.82
C HIS A 733 31.97 -25.35 28.32
N ARG A 734 32.39 -25.57 27.08
CA ARG A 734 33.34 -24.70 26.37
C ARG A 734 32.57 -23.59 25.68
N LEU A 735 33.01 -22.35 25.88
CA LEU A 735 32.47 -21.17 25.22
C LEU A 735 33.58 -20.49 24.40
N GLY A 736 33.38 -20.38 23.10
CA GLY A 736 34.31 -19.71 22.20
C GLY A 736 33.60 -18.80 21.20
N ALA A 737 34.38 -17.92 20.58
CA ALA A 737 33.90 -17.01 19.56
C ALA A 737 34.76 -17.11 18.31
N TRP A 738 34.12 -17.07 17.15
CA TRP A 738 34.78 -17.07 15.84
C TRP A 738 34.18 -16.03 14.92
N ARG A 739 35.02 -15.26 14.21
CA ARG A 739 34.58 -14.24 13.26
C ARG A 739 35.07 -14.54 11.84
N PRO A 740 34.34 -15.35 11.05
CA PRO A 740 34.74 -15.68 9.68
C PRO A 740 34.65 -14.50 8.72
N ARG A 741 33.73 -13.56 8.96
CA ARG A 741 33.44 -12.41 8.09
C ARG A 741 33.03 -11.18 8.91
N ASN A 742 31.82 -10.67 8.67
CA ASN A 742 31.24 -9.51 9.36
C ASN A 742 30.45 -9.88 10.62
N VAL A 743 30.19 -11.18 10.81
CA VAL A 743 29.46 -11.73 11.94
C VAL A 743 30.43 -12.51 12.83
N THR A 744 30.33 -12.27 14.14
CA THR A 744 31.00 -13.07 15.16
C THR A 744 29.98 -14.06 15.69
N PHE A 745 30.29 -15.35 15.57
CA PHE A 745 29.51 -16.45 16.11
C PHE A 745 30.11 -16.88 17.45
N TRP A 746 29.25 -17.06 18.43
CA TRP A 746 29.57 -17.67 19.71
C TRP A 746 28.98 -19.05 19.75
N VAL A 747 29.75 -20.00 20.26
CA VAL A 747 29.36 -21.41 20.36
C VAL A 747 29.63 -21.92 21.76
N GLU A 748 28.61 -22.55 22.34
CA GLU A 748 28.68 -23.24 23.62
C GLU A 748 28.52 -24.74 23.39
N TYR A 749 29.50 -25.54 23.77
CA TYR A 749 29.54 -26.97 23.46
C TYR A 749 30.34 -27.80 24.47
N THR A 750 30.10 -29.10 24.50
CA THR A 750 30.90 -30.10 25.23
C THR A 750 31.56 -31.08 24.27
N GLU A 751 32.66 -31.70 24.71
CA GLU A 751 33.32 -32.78 23.96
C GLU A 751 32.85 -34.13 24.50
N GLU A 752 32.30 -34.97 23.63
CA GLU A 752 31.78 -36.30 23.95
C GLU A 752 32.34 -37.31 22.92
N ASP A 753 33.19 -38.25 23.35
CA ASP A 753 33.75 -39.33 22.51
C ASP A 753 34.37 -38.87 21.17
N GLY A 754 35.03 -37.71 21.17
CA GLY A 754 35.66 -37.13 19.98
C GLY A 754 34.69 -36.44 19.00
N ARG A 755 33.43 -36.26 19.42
CA ARG A 755 32.41 -35.40 18.81
C ARG A 755 32.13 -34.22 19.75
N TRP A 756 31.46 -33.20 19.23
CA TRP A 756 31.08 -32.02 19.98
C TRP A 756 29.56 -31.94 20.09
N LEU A 757 29.03 -31.85 21.31
CA LEU A 757 27.62 -31.60 21.54
C LEU A 757 27.39 -30.09 21.73
N LEU A 758 26.68 -29.46 20.79
CA LEU A 758 26.33 -28.05 20.84
C LEU A 758 25.12 -27.81 21.75
N HIS A 759 25.28 -26.93 22.72
CA HIS A 759 24.24 -26.51 23.68
C HIS A 759 23.55 -25.22 23.28
N ASP A 760 24.30 -24.22 22.78
CA ASP A 760 23.75 -22.97 22.24
C ASP A 760 24.71 -22.32 21.24
N ALA A 761 24.18 -21.46 20.37
CA ALA A 761 24.96 -20.54 19.57
C ALA A 761 24.21 -19.24 19.30
N TRP A 762 24.93 -18.12 19.31
CA TRP A 762 24.39 -16.81 18.99
C TRP A 762 25.39 -16.01 18.17
N CYS A 763 24.91 -14.95 17.51
CA CYS A 763 25.78 -14.14 16.68
C CYS A 763 25.54 -12.65 16.89
N HIS A 764 26.58 -11.86 16.68
CA HIS A 764 26.51 -10.41 16.69
C HIS A 764 27.52 -9.79 15.73
N ARG A 765 27.39 -8.49 15.48
CA ARG A 765 28.29 -7.77 14.56
C ARG A 765 29.44 -7.04 15.25
N MET A 766 29.45 -7.01 16.59
CA MET A 766 30.55 -6.44 17.36
C MET A 766 31.85 -7.20 17.09
N ARG A 767 32.98 -6.48 17.04
CA ARG A 767 34.31 -7.08 16.99
C ARG A 767 34.74 -7.40 18.42
N VAL A 768 35.05 -8.68 18.68
CA VAL A 768 35.54 -9.14 19.98
C VAL A 768 37.03 -9.41 19.83
N PRO A 769 37.91 -8.69 20.56
CA PRO A 769 39.33 -8.97 20.52
C PRO A 769 39.61 -10.44 20.86
N GLY A 770 40.38 -11.12 20.01
CA GLY A 770 40.74 -12.53 20.20
C GLY A 770 39.78 -13.57 19.62
N SER A 771 38.68 -13.18 18.96
CA SER A 771 37.69 -14.11 18.40
C SER A 771 38.12 -14.83 17.10
N GLY A 772 39.42 -15.02 16.83
CA GLY A 772 39.95 -15.62 15.59
C GLY A 772 39.42 -15.00 14.27
N GLY A 773 39.85 -15.53 13.11
CA GLY A 773 39.29 -15.16 11.80
C GLY A 773 39.95 -13.97 11.07
N VAL A 774 39.21 -13.30 10.17
CA VAL A 774 39.77 -12.27 9.24
C VAL A 774 40.38 -11.10 10.02
N GLN A 775 41.71 -11.07 10.12
CA GLN A 775 42.48 -9.87 10.43
C GLN A 775 42.69 -9.09 9.13
N GLU A 776 41.88 -8.08 8.85
CA GLU A 776 42.25 -7.16 7.78
C GLU A 776 43.35 -6.22 8.27
N ASN A 777 44.48 -6.32 7.57
CA ASN A 777 45.62 -5.42 7.59
C ASN A 777 45.19 -3.95 7.68
N GLY A 778 45.94 -3.18 8.48
CA GLY A 778 45.62 -1.81 8.84
C GLY A 778 45.29 -0.90 7.66
N CYS A 779 44.09 -0.31 7.72
CA CYS A 779 43.82 0.99 7.11
C CYS A 779 42.57 1.61 7.75
N CYS A 780 42.64 1.94 9.04
CA CYS A 780 41.77 2.95 9.62
C CYS A 780 42.62 4.20 9.84
N GLY A 781 42.69 5.05 8.81
CA GLY A 781 42.92 6.46 9.01
C GLY A 781 41.73 7.05 9.76
N GLU A 782 42.04 7.95 10.68
CA GLU A 782 41.14 8.67 11.57
C GLU A 782 40.06 9.49 10.84
N ALA A 783 38.96 9.73 11.57
CA ALA A 783 37.87 10.72 11.39
C ALA A 783 36.53 10.21 10.83
#